data_AF-K3W9S6-F1
#
_entry.id   AF-K3W9S6-F1
#
_cell.length_a   1.000
_cell.length_b   1.000
_cell.length_c   1.000
_cell.angle_alpha   90.00
_cell.angle_beta   90.00
_cell.angle_gamma   90.00
#
_symmetry.space_group_name_H-M   'P 1'
#
loop_
_entity.id
_entity.type
_entity.pdbx_description
1 polymer ?
#
loop_
_entity_poly.entity_id
_entity_poly.type
_entity_poly.pdbx_seq_one_letter_code
_entity_poly.pdbx_strand_id
1 'polypeptide(L)'
;MERHETQGTFTVELQRVTWTLSASAVDGDGATDESTPLWAAVAVVHKNGQLLDNVWFAGDDDNTLTKCFHLPPQHAVDSARGDSGEIDDETAVQLQYQQYSKALPLTKDTLETLLGAQVQISVYRGASRSSATDELLGEQQLSLINAIMSHSFQVKVRIPTRAIVHELAIDVCIQFDVDLADFASGCRVLRVHSFALANVPEEWTLPCASDDEAMQICAAPERNLATYDLEIRLPDLTSSEPTMPTESFVLSGGKLQYEPSGAATVAPSPPTENEDTSEFIHVEKHIGATLRRTYVEGAAKIPEVLTANVRIHLSDLVCPGIARMLARVKVNKVIPVAKESIEQDLAAAVSNDEKKKIQAALADYESIVQQAASTSNALRISGTYVESIIEVLSSPLVLQPPSTPLSPSLSIEEMIPQRDLVEEHEQRTDPIADLRTEIRRLVITLLHEYEDLFHGTKNATIDHGSVNSQNNNARDDKKQKLIFKLNTQGVYHNFKETLKKRIIPVIRDRFAQSKLISDNDPDGLDEENGTSSSKTQESKANEKKKEYFGHIYTLVMEEVHTVLHEAIYNDLDALEKTSASMQGKPYEKEMAAMLDALKLKAMENEVNGDAEKSEMIHLNRIAYTEEHALLSRNDDHIQHHQTHHQSAAHPSPYALESVWYDYARFSLIQGDVEKAGTSFRQCLSLNAHSLPALIGYTALLCELRDFVHVEHFGKNTVTLALTAYSASTFTGVTKTIWTDVVLAHALLAFYFVQSGKDPTGNLALFELLKAQHILQHDGGDTYKNACLASVWIFLAEYTNELKLHGMTQLGLELADSFRKPRDVLSAQERVVKRVIEAESRLVAGDSDRAIKLLRDALEIEPSHPFAWLILGKAYLQQKENQTETAIECLQRALENHILLRTNELRLRLYVHLGIVLLQASQFVLAETVFLQACDEFRVASNWLGVGIASLRMEKWESAHMAFAEANRLDVSNPDVWGYLALFALTSSPKITARQEKEAKRFVQQALRYNLSNPVLLRELSNGFVAIDRLEDAEKLLRRSLVCQDSSLTRKTLADVLAAQNCAEDALRQYKHTLDASDDVRERCGLLEECAKLLTTLGRPDEANEYRKMANQFQIETNANNGADPN
;
A
#
# COMPACT_ATOMS: atom_id res chain seq x y z
N MET A 1 18.18 -53.37 14.28
CA MET A 1 17.25 -52.24 14.14
C MET A 1 16.87 -52.20 12.67
N GLU A 2 15.70 -52.74 12.35
CA GLU A 2 15.15 -52.74 11.00
C GLU A 2 14.96 -51.28 10.57
N ARG A 3 15.58 -50.91 9.45
CA ARG A 3 15.35 -49.61 8.83
C ARG A 3 13.90 -49.62 8.34
N HIS A 4 13.05 -48.74 8.85
CA HIS A 4 11.76 -48.47 8.23
C HIS A 4 12.03 -48.03 6.79
N GLU A 5 11.61 -48.83 5.82
CA GLU A 5 11.61 -48.42 4.41
C GLU A 5 10.67 -47.23 4.28
N THR A 6 11.16 -46.12 3.73
CA THR A 6 10.34 -44.94 3.46
C THR A 6 9.28 -45.32 2.42
N GLN A 7 8.00 -45.10 2.75
CA GLN A 7 6.86 -45.43 1.90
C GLN A 7 6.07 -44.16 1.60
N GLY A 8 5.46 -44.09 0.43
CA GLY A 8 4.57 -43.00 0.03
C GLY A 8 3.31 -43.52 -0.66
N THR A 9 2.34 -42.64 -0.84
CA THR A 9 0.99 -42.92 -1.34
C THR A 9 0.51 -41.82 -2.27
N PHE A 10 -0.48 -42.13 -3.10
CA PHE A 10 -1.22 -41.14 -3.86
C PHE A 10 -2.73 -41.39 -3.74
N THR A 11 -3.52 -40.34 -3.84
CA THR A 11 -4.97 -40.34 -3.66
C THR A 11 -5.66 -40.11 -4.99
N VAL A 12 -6.72 -40.85 -5.27
CA VAL A 12 -7.63 -40.61 -6.40
C VAL A 12 -9.00 -40.20 -5.87
N GLU A 13 -9.46 -39.04 -6.31
CA GLU A 13 -10.74 -38.45 -5.95
C GLU A 13 -11.63 -38.29 -7.18
N LEU A 14 -12.90 -38.71 -7.05
CA LEU A 14 -13.96 -38.39 -8.04
C LEU A 14 -14.91 -37.40 -7.38
N GLN A 15 -14.94 -36.17 -7.90
CA GLN A 15 -15.60 -35.04 -7.23
C GLN A 15 -17.06 -34.90 -7.65
N ARG A 16 -17.31 -34.73 -8.96
CA ARG A 16 -18.67 -34.56 -9.50
C ARG A 16 -18.84 -35.23 -10.87
N VAL A 17 -20.07 -35.60 -11.17
CA VAL A 17 -20.50 -36.19 -12.45
C VAL A 17 -21.49 -35.25 -13.13
N THR A 18 -21.26 -35.02 -14.41
CA THR A 18 -22.17 -34.31 -15.33
C THR A 18 -22.51 -35.23 -16.50
N TRP A 19 -23.69 -35.09 -17.10
CA TRP A 19 -24.13 -35.98 -18.18
C TRP A 19 -25.00 -35.27 -19.22
N THR A 20 -25.02 -35.82 -20.43
CA THR A 20 -25.87 -35.34 -21.54
C THR A 20 -26.78 -36.45 -22.06
N LEU A 21 -28.10 -36.22 -22.05
CA LEU A 21 -29.11 -37.14 -22.63
C LEU A 21 -29.34 -36.85 -24.12
N SER A 22 -29.56 -37.90 -24.92
CA SER A 22 -29.87 -37.75 -26.35
C SER A 22 -31.37 -37.48 -26.59
N ALA A 23 -31.67 -36.76 -27.67
CA ALA A 23 -33.04 -36.51 -28.13
C ALA A 23 -33.68 -37.70 -28.88
N SER A 24 -32.99 -38.84 -29.04
CA SER A 24 -33.44 -39.94 -29.91
C SER A 24 -34.16 -41.08 -29.18
N ALA A 25 -34.50 -40.93 -27.91
CA ALA A 25 -35.16 -41.97 -27.09
C ALA A 25 -36.67 -41.73 -26.87
N VAL A 26 -37.39 -41.19 -27.87
CA VAL A 26 -38.82 -40.85 -27.73
C VAL A 26 -39.77 -41.93 -28.25
N ASP A 27 -39.33 -42.87 -29.08
CA ASP A 27 -40.24 -43.88 -29.65
C ASP A 27 -39.86 -45.30 -29.22
N GLY A 28 -40.38 -45.72 -28.07
CA GLY A 28 -40.24 -47.08 -27.56
C GLY A 28 -41.11 -47.32 -26.33
N ASP A 29 -42.36 -47.70 -26.57
CA ASP A 29 -43.34 -48.11 -25.55
C ASP A 29 -42.82 -49.39 -24.85
N GLY A 30 -42.10 -49.18 -23.74
CA GLY A 30 -41.44 -50.22 -22.97
C GLY A 30 -41.12 -49.70 -21.58
N ALA A 31 -42.05 -49.89 -20.64
CA ALA A 31 -41.83 -49.67 -19.23
C ALA A 31 -40.70 -50.58 -18.71
N THR A 32 -39.47 -50.06 -18.59
CA THR A 32 -38.37 -50.72 -17.84
C THR A 32 -37.34 -49.71 -17.31
N ASP A 33 -37.29 -49.61 -15.98
CA ASP A 33 -36.11 -49.32 -15.14
C ASP A 33 -35.38 -47.96 -15.26
N GLU A 34 -36.08 -46.87 -14.95
CA GLU A 34 -35.49 -45.52 -14.74
C GLU A 34 -34.89 -45.30 -13.33
N SER A 35 -34.81 -46.34 -12.48
CA SER A 35 -34.23 -46.24 -11.13
C SER A 35 -33.01 -47.12 -10.89
N THR A 36 -32.40 -47.67 -11.94
CA THR A 36 -31.21 -48.53 -11.77
C THR A 36 -30.03 -47.72 -11.25
N PRO A 37 -29.42 -48.08 -10.10
CA PRO A 37 -28.23 -47.43 -9.60
C PRO A 37 -27.06 -47.58 -10.58
N LEU A 38 -26.33 -46.48 -10.78
CA LEU A 38 -25.03 -46.49 -11.43
C LEU A 38 -23.95 -46.53 -10.36
N TRP A 39 -22.81 -47.14 -10.68
CA TRP A 39 -21.64 -47.04 -9.82
C TRP A 39 -20.34 -46.93 -10.60
N ALA A 40 -19.37 -46.22 -10.03
CA ALA A 40 -18.03 -46.06 -10.59
C ALA A 40 -17.00 -46.86 -9.76
N ALA A 41 -16.03 -47.42 -10.47
CA ALA A 41 -14.88 -48.12 -9.94
C ALA A 41 -13.59 -47.50 -10.48
N VAL A 42 -12.54 -47.47 -9.66
CA VAL A 42 -11.21 -47.01 -10.05
C VAL A 42 -10.22 -48.18 -9.90
N ALA A 43 -9.45 -48.43 -10.95
CA ALA A 43 -8.34 -49.37 -10.96
C ALA A 43 -7.07 -48.70 -11.49
N VAL A 44 -5.90 -49.24 -11.15
CA VAL A 44 -4.62 -48.79 -11.73
C VAL A 44 -4.07 -49.91 -12.59
N VAL A 45 -3.81 -49.61 -13.86
CA VAL A 45 -3.32 -50.54 -14.86
C VAL A 45 -2.03 -50.04 -15.47
N HIS A 46 -1.17 -50.95 -15.92
CA HIS A 46 -0.02 -50.60 -16.74
C HIS A 46 -0.47 -50.30 -18.19
N LYS A 47 0.35 -49.59 -18.99
CA LYS A 47 0.07 -49.23 -20.40
C LYS A 47 -0.35 -50.41 -21.30
N ASN A 48 -0.07 -51.66 -20.92
CA ASN A 48 -0.47 -52.88 -21.62
C ASN A 48 -1.83 -53.44 -21.16
N GLY A 49 -2.56 -52.76 -20.28
CA GLY A 49 -3.86 -53.16 -19.73
C GLY A 49 -3.78 -54.15 -18.56
N GLN A 50 -2.58 -54.44 -18.04
CA GLN A 50 -2.41 -55.34 -16.88
C GLN A 50 -2.71 -54.60 -15.56
N LEU A 51 -3.52 -55.19 -14.69
CA LEU A 51 -3.81 -54.66 -13.34
C LEU A 51 -2.55 -54.63 -12.48
N LEU A 52 -2.33 -53.51 -11.79
CA LEU A 52 -1.21 -53.29 -10.87
C LEU A 52 -1.67 -53.51 -9.42
N ASP A 53 -1.89 -54.78 -9.05
CA ASP A 53 -2.36 -55.18 -7.72
C ASP A 53 -1.36 -54.85 -6.59
N ASN A 54 -0.10 -54.59 -6.94
CA ASN A 54 0.93 -54.09 -6.03
C ASN A 54 0.79 -52.59 -5.72
N VAL A 55 0.11 -51.83 -6.59
CA VAL A 55 -0.06 -50.37 -6.47
C VAL A 55 -1.46 -50.00 -5.97
N TRP A 56 -2.48 -50.74 -6.43
CA TRP A 56 -3.88 -50.49 -6.12
C TRP A 56 -4.58 -51.76 -5.61
N PHE A 57 -5.77 -51.62 -5.02
CA PHE A 57 -6.55 -52.75 -4.52
C PHE A 57 -7.29 -53.44 -5.68
N ALA A 58 -7.34 -54.76 -5.67
CA ALA A 58 -7.99 -55.55 -6.71
C ALA A 58 -9.52 -55.45 -6.59
N GLY A 59 -10.26 -55.67 -7.68
CA GLY A 59 -11.72 -55.50 -7.71
C GLY A 59 -12.52 -56.33 -6.68
N ASP A 60 -11.96 -57.45 -6.22
CA ASP A 60 -12.56 -58.37 -5.24
C ASP A 60 -12.01 -58.19 -3.80
N ASP A 61 -11.18 -57.16 -3.58
CA ASP A 61 -10.56 -56.84 -2.28
C ASP A 61 -11.51 -55.98 -1.43
N ASP A 62 -11.64 -56.28 -0.12
CA ASP A 62 -12.57 -55.60 0.80
C ASP A 62 -12.31 -54.08 0.90
N ASN A 63 -11.11 -53.64 0.52
CA ASN A 63 -10.67 -52.24 0.54
C ASN A 63 -10.99 -51.46 -0.76
N THR A 64 -11.56 -52.10 -1.78
CA THR A 64 -11.89 -51.44 -3.04
C THR A 64 -13.15 -50.61 -2.89
N LEU A 65 -13.00 -49.29 -2.96
CA LEU A 65 -14.12 -48.37 -2.80
C LEU A 65 -14.91 -48.31 -4.11
N THR A 66 -16.24 -48.38 -4.03
CA THR A 66 -17.15 -48.17 -5.16
C THR A 66 -18.16 -47.11 -4.78
N LYS A 67 -18.48 -46.19 -5.69
CA LYS A 67 -19.46 -45.13 -5.41
C LYS A 67 -20.69 -45.30 -6.27
N CYS A 68 -21.85 -45.45 -5.64
CA CYS A 68 -23.15 -45.42 -6.31
C CYS A 68 -23.69 -43.99 -6.44
N PHE A 69 -24.33 -43.71 -7.56
CA PHE A 69 -25.05 -42.48 -7.82
C PHE A 69 -26.28 -42.74 -8.71
N HIS A 70 -27.25 -41.83 -8.65
CA HIS A 70 -28.45 -41.87 -9.45
C HIS A 70 -28.53 -40.61 -10.30
N LEU A 71 -28.93 -40.76 -11.56
CA LEU A 71 -29.17 -39.63 -12.45
C LEU A 71 -30.63 -39.17 -12.29
N PRO A 72 -30.90 -37.88 -12.06
CA PRO A 72 -32.26 -37.36 -11.98
C PRO A 72 -33.01 -37.43 -13.33
N PRO A 73 -34.36 -37.48 -13.32
CA PRO A 73 -35.19 -37.64 -14.51
C PRO A 73 -35.15 -36.43 -15.46
N GLN A 74 -35.39 -36.65 -16.76
CA GLN A 74 -35.28 -35.65 -17.84
C GLN A 74 -36.04 -34.33 -17.56
N HIS A 75 -37.21 -34.38 -16.92
CA HIS A 75 -38.02 -33.19 -16.62
C HIS A 75 -37.34 -32.17 -15.68
N ALA A 76 -36.36 -32.58 -14.87
CA ALA A 76 -35.58 -31.68 -14.01
C ALA A 76 -34.40 -31.01 -14.76
N VAL A 77 -33.94 -31.60 -15.86
CA VAL A 77 -32.82 -31.10 -16.67
C VAL A 77 -33.30 -30.02 -17.65
N ASP A 78 -34.54 -30.13 -18.16
CA ASP A 78 -35.10 -29.16 -19.11
C ASP A 78 -35.54 -27.84 -18.44
N SER A 79 -35.83 -27.83 -17.13
CA SER A 79 -36.09 -26.57 -16.39
C SER A 79 -34.82 -25.77 -16.05
N ALA A 80 -33.64 -26.40 -16.16
CA ALA A 80 -32.33 -25.81 -15.85
C ALA A 80 -31.50 -25.49 -17.13
N ARG A 81 -32.09 -25.63 -18.32
CA ARG A 81 -31.47 -25.21 -19.59
C ARG A 81 -31.84 -23.77 -19.89
N GLY A 82 -30.97 -22.83 -19.56
CA GLY A 82 -30.99 -21.48 -20.13
C GLY A 82 -30.62 -21.47 -21.63
N ASP A 83 -30.90 -20.35 -22.30
CA ASP A 83 -30.73 -20.11 -23.75
C ASP A 83 -29.29 -20.28 -24.30
N SER A 84 -28.28 -20.50 -23.44
CA SER A 84 -26.87 -20.65 -23.82
C SER A 84 -26.46 -22.07 -24.24
N GLY A 85 -27.30 -23.08 -24.00
CA GLY A 85 -26.99 -24.47 -24.35
C GLY A 85 -25.89 -25.13 -23.50
N GLU A 86 -25.36 -24.44 -22.50
CA GLU A 86 -24.52 -25.02 -21.44
C GLU A 86 -25.40 -25.41 -20.24
N ILE A 87 -25.09 -26.55 -19.64
CA ILE A 87 -25.85 -27.09 -18.50
C ILE A 87 -25.36 -26.39 -17.23
N ASP A 88 -26.25 -25.70 -16.52
CA ASP A 88 -25.96 -25.03 -15.23
C ASP A 88 -25.42 -26.00 -14.17
N ASP A 89 -24.50 -25.50 -13.32
CA ASP A 89 -23.81 -26.21 -12.21
C ASP A 89 -24.76 -26.88 -11.19
N GLU A 90 -26.05 -26.53 -11.18
CA GLU A 90 -27.07 -27.10 -10.27
C GLU A 90 -27.46 -28.55 -10.59
N THR A 91 -27.12 -29.07 -11.78
CA THR A 91 -27.49 -30.43 -12.19
C THR A 91 -26.40 -31.48 -11.94
N ALA A 92 -25.23 -31.12 -11.41
CA ALA A 92 -24.13 -32.05 -11.18
C ALA A 92 -24.35 -32.94 -9.94
N VAL A 93 -24.05 -34.24 -10.04
CA VAL A 93 -24.11 -35.16 -8.90
C VAL A 93 -22.73 -35.27 -8.24
N GLN A 94 -22.62 -34.94 -6.95
CA GLN A 94 -21.39 -35.11 -6.18
C GLN A 94 -21.08 -36.59 -5.92
N LEU A 95 -19.85 -37.01 -6.24
CA LEU A 95 -19.42 -38.40 -6.05
C LEU A 95 -18.74 -38.68 -4.72
N GLN A 96 -18.20 -37.70 -3.97
CA GLN A 96 -17.56 -37.94 -2.64
C GLN A 96 -16.77 -39.27 -2.58
N TYR A 97 -16.00 -39.57 -3.63
CA TYR A 97 -15.15 -40.75 -3.73
C TYR A 97 -13.72 -40.28 -3.48
N GLN A 98 -13.04 -40.91 -2.53
CA GLN A 98 -11.64 -40.65 -2.22
C GLN A 98 -11.00 -41.96 -1.77
N GLN A 99 -10.02 -42.45 -2.51
CA GLN A 99 -9.29 -43.68 -2.18
C GLN A 99 -7.78 -43.44 -2.29
N TYR A 100 -7.05 -43.90 -1.28
CA TYR A 100 -5.58 -43.89 -1.26
C TYR A 100 -5.03 -45.16 -1.92
N SER A 101 -3.87 -45.03 -2.56
CA SER A 101 -3.09 -46.18 -3.05
C SER A 101 -2.59 -47.05 -1.88
N LYS A 102 -2.08 -48.23 -2.21
CA LYS A 102 -1.26 -48.99 -1.23
C LYS A 102 -0.02 -48.16 -0.86
N ALA A 103 0.53 -48.39 0.33
CA ALA A 103 1.79 -47.79 0.74
C ALA A 103 2.91 -48.35 -0.14
N LEU A 104 3.46 -47.49 -1.00
CA LEU A 104 4.46 -47.86 -1.99
C LEU A 104 5.86 -47.64 -1.42
N PRO A 105 6.77 -48.63 -1.49
CA PRO A 105 8.16 -48.40 -1.13
C PRO A 105 8.79 -47.42 -2.12
N LEU A 106 9.47 -46.38 -1.61
CA LEU A 106 10.15 -45.37 -2.42
C LEU A 106 11.44 -45.94 -3.04
N THR A 107 11.28 -46.79 -4.05
CA THR A 107 12.35 -47.47 -4.78
C THR A 107 12.27 -47.18 -6.27
N LYS A 108 13.39 -47.37 -6.99
CA LYS A 108 13.47 -47.15 -8.44
C LYS A 108 12.44 -47.99 -9.21
N ASP A 109 12.28 -49.26 -8.82
CA ASP A 109 11.35 -50.20 -9.46
C ASP A 109 9.88 -49.74 -9.32
N THR A 110 9.54 -49.14 -8.18
CA THR A 110 8.22 -48.53 -7.95
C THR A 110 7.99 -47.32 -8.85
N LEU A 111 8.98 -46.44 -9.01
CA LEU A 111 8.89 -45.27 -9.88
C LEU A 111 8.76 -45.67 -11.36
N GLU A 112 9.55 -46.65 -11.82
CA GLU A 112 9.45 -47.21 -13.17
C GLU A 112 8.04 -47.80 -13.43
N THR A 113 7.46 -48.45 -12.41
CA THR A 113 6.09 -48.97 -12.46
C THR A 113 5.06 -47.84 -12.57
N LEU A 114 5.21 -46.75 -11.81
CA LEU A 114 4.28 -45.61 -11.79
C LEU A 114 4.34 -44.76 -13.08
N LEU A 115 5.51 -44.61 -13.70
CA LEU A 115 5.67 -43.92 -15.00
C LEU A 115 4.95 -44.64 -16.14
N GLY A 116 4.81 -45.96 -16.02
CA GLY A 116 4.04 -46.83 -16.91
C GLY A 116 2.57 -47.00 -16.51
N ALA A 117 2.12 -46.41 -15.41
CA ALA A 117 0.79 -46.65 -14.85
C ALA A 117 -0.26 -45.65 -15.36
N GLN A 118 -1.50 -46.13 -15.41
CA GLN A 118 -2.69 -45.39 -15.82
C GLN A 118 -3.82 -45.67 -14.84
N VAL A 119 -4.55 -44.62 -14.45
CA VAL A 119 -5.79 -44.74 -13.68
C VAL A 119 -6.92 -45.04 -14.65
N GLN A 120 -7.57 -46.19 -14.49
CA GLN A 120 -8.73 -46.62 -15.25
C GLN A 120 -9.99 -46.40 -14.42
N ILE A 121 -10.93 -45.64 -14.99
CA ILE A 121 -12.24 -45.36 -14.39
C ILE A 121 -13.28 -46.11 -15.20
N SER A 122 -14.04 -46.98 -14.55
CA SER A 122 -15.09 -47.80 -15.18
C SER A 122 -16.44 -47.52 -14.52
N VAL A 123 -17.48 -47.34 -15.33
CA VAL A 123 -18.85 -47.07 -14.86
C VAL A 123 -19.76 -48.23 -15.21
N TYR A 124 -20.49 -48.74 -14.22
CA TYR A 124 -21.37 -49.91 -14.34
C TYR A 124 -22.83 -49.56 -14.03
N ARG A 125 -23.74 -50.33 -14.60
CA ARG A 125 -25.19 -50.30 -14.34
C ARG A 125 -25.61 -51.57 -13.63
N GLY A 126 -26.14 -51.42 -12.41
CA GLY A 126 -26.67 -52.53 -11.63
C GLY A 126 -26.51 -52.34 -10.12
N ALA A 127 -27.22 -53.15 -9.35
CA ALA A 127 -27.31 -53.03 -7.90
C ALA A 127 -26.36 -53.98 -7.15
N SER A 128 -25.67 -54.88 -7.86
CA SER A 128 -24.86 -55.94 -7.25
C SER A 128 -23.44 -55.50 -6.88
N ARG A 129 -22.97 -54.35 -7.39
CA ARG A 129 -21.67 -53.73 -7.12
C ARG A 129 -20.49 -54.66 -7.42
N SER A 130 -20.66 -55.53 -8.41
CA SER A 130 -19.61 -56.44 -8.86
C SER A 130 -19.51 -56.37 -10.38
N SER A 131 -18.27 -56.25 -10.87
CA SER A 131 -17.96 -56.23 -12.30
C SER A 131 -18.32 -57.53 -13.03
N ALA A 132 -18.56 -58.61 -12.30
CA ALA A 132 -18.96 -59.91 -12.85
C ALA A 132 -20.47 -60.00 -13.13
N THR A 133 -21.29 -59.18 -12.46
CA THR A 133 -22.76 -59.30 -12.47
C THR A 133 -23.47 -58.05 -12.97
N ASP A 134 -22.86 -56.87 -12.87
CA ASP A 134 -23.40 -55.60 -13.38
C ASP A 134 -22.84 -55.25 -14.78
N GLU A 135 -23.63 -54.51 -15.57
CA GLU A 135 -23.31 -54.18 -16.97
C GLU A 135 -22.31 -53.00 -17.07
N LEU A 136 -21.18 -53.16 -17.76
CA LEU A 136 -20.22 -52.06 -18.00
C LEU A 136 -20.76 -51.08 -19.06
N LEU A 137 -20.93 -49.81 -18.66
CA LEU A 137 -21.42 -48.74 -19.54
C LEU A 137 -20.30 -48.06 -20.34
N GLY A 138 -19.13 -47.86 -19.74
CA GLY A 138 -17.98 -47.20 -20.36
C GLY A 138 -16.77 -47.16 -19.42
N GLU A 139 -15.59 -47.00 -20.02
CA GLU A 139 -14.32 -46.89 -19.30
C GLU A 139 -13.39 -45.86 -19.94
N GLN A 140 -12.52 -45.24 -19.14
CA GLN A 140 -11.53 -44.27 -19.60
C GLN A 140 -10.24 -44.38 -18.77
N GLN A 141 -9.08 -44.23 -19.44
CA GLN A 141 -7.77 -44.30 -18.83
C GLN A 141 -7.07 -42.93 -18.81
N LEU A 142 -6.35 -42.64 -17.72
CA LEU A 142 -5.58 -41.41 -17.49
C LEU A 142 -4.15 -41.75 -17.12
N SER A 143 -3.16 -41.14 -17.76
CA SER A 143 -1.77 -41.37 -17.39
C SER A 143 -1.40 -40.69 -16.08
N LEU A 144 -0.73 -41.43 -15.18
CA LEU A 144 -0.23 -40.90 -13.91
C LEU A 144 0.96 -39.95 -14.09
N ILE A 145 1.62 -39.95 -15.25
CA ILE A 145 2.85 -39.16 -15.49
C ILE A 145 2.64 -37.66 -15.25
N ASN A 146 1.48 -37.12 -15.64
CA ASN A 146 1.18 -35.70 -15.45
C ASN A 146 1.01 -35.36 -13.97
N ALA A 147 0.37 -36.25 -13.21
CA ALA A 147 0.14 -36.10 -11.77
C ALA A 147 1.43 -36.23 -10.96
N ILE A 148 2.35 -37.09 -11.40
CA ILE A 148 3.69 -37.24 -10.81
C ILE A 148 4.49 -35.95 -10.94
N MET A 149 4.41 -35.26 -12.09
CA MET A 149 5.18 -34.04 -12.35
C MET A 149 4.61 -32.80 -11.67
N SER A 150 3.29 -32.73 -11.44
CA SER A 150 2.61 -31.53 -10.92
C SER A 150 2.19 -31.62 -9.45
N HIS A 151 2.56 -32.69 -8.72
CA HIS A 151 2.14 -33.05 -7.35
C HIS A 151 0.63 -33.31 -7.19
N SER A 152 -0.20 -32.59 -7.95
CA SER A 152 -1.64 -32.80 -8.08
C SER A 152 -2.07 -32.56 -9.52
N PHE A 153 -3.04 -33.33 -10.00
CA PHE A 153 -3.57 -33.24 -11.35
C PHE A 153 -5.09 -33.33 -11.31
N GLN A 154 -5.75 -32.29 -11.82
CA GLN A 154 -7.20 -32.24 -11.95
C GLN A 154 -7.60 -32.24 -13.42
N VAL A 155 -8.52 -33.13 -13.78
CA VAL A 155 -8.98 -33.27 -15.17
C VAL A 155 -10.45 -33.68 -15.21
N LYS A 156 -11.20 -33.09 -16.15
CA LYS A 156 -12.57 -33.50 -16.47
C LYS A 156 -12.53 -34.58 -17.53
N VAL A 157 -12.91 -35.80 -17.14
CA VAL A 157 -12.78 -37.02 -17.95
C VAL A 157 -14.11 -37.38 -18.56
N ARG A 158 -14.16 -37.45 -19.89
CA ARG A 158 -15.37 -37.82 -20.62
C ARG A 158 -15.38 -39.32 -20.89
N ILE A 159 -16.41 -39.99 -20.44
CA ILE A 159 -16.63 -41.43 -20.56
C ILE A 159 -17.78 -41.63 -21.57
N PRO A 160 -17.50 -42.16 -22.77
CA PRO A 160 -18.53 -42.48 -23.73
C PRO A 160 -19.32 -43.71 -23.24
N THR A 161 -20.64 -43.58 -23.06
CA THR A 161 -21.48 -44.70 -22.58
C THR A 161 -22.31 -45.34 -23.70
N ARG A 162 -22.53 -46.65 -23.62
CA ARG A 162 -23.10 -47.43 -24.73
C ARG A 162 -24.63 -47.49 -24.83
N ALA A 163 -25.40 -47.08 -23.82
CA ALA A 163 -26.82 -47.47 -23.78
C ALA A 163 -27.87 -46.46 -23.27
N ILE A 164 -27.53 -45.33 -22.62
CA ILE A 164 -28.57 -44.45 -22.00
C ILE A 164 -28.21 -42.96 -22.03
N VAL A 165 -26.91 -42.62 -21.95
CA VAL A 165 -26.39 -41.26 -21.82
C VAL A 165 -25.27 -41.10 -22.84
N HIS A 166 -25.33 -40.12 -23.75
CA HIS A 166 -24.31 -40.06 -24.82
C HIS A 166 -22.90 -39.73 -24.30
N GLU A 167 -22.79 -38.97 -23.22
CA GLU A 167 -21.50 -38.56 -22.66
C GLU A 167 -21.66 -38.33 -21.15
N LEU A 168 -20.84 -39.03 -20.35
CA LEU A 168 -20.76 -38.83 -18.90
C LEU A 168 -19.39 -38.23 -18.59
N ALA A 169 -19.35 -37.07 -17.95
CA ALA A 169 -18.09 -36.39 -17.63
C ALA A 169 -17.88 -36.34 -16.11
N ILE A 170 -16.74 -36.90 -15.66
CA ILE A 170 -16.35 -37.00 -14.24
C ILE A 170 -15.16 -36.08 -13.98
N ASP A 171 -15.25 -35.27 -12.94
CA ASP A 171 -14.12 -34.47 -12.46
C ASP A 171 -13.24 -35.33 -11.55
N VAL A 172 -12.00 -35.55 -11.97
CA VAL A 172 -11.02 -36.44 -11.33
C VAL A 172 -9.86 -35.61 -10.80
N CYS A 173 -9.51 -35.82 -9.53
CA CYS A 173 -8.34 -35.23 -8.89
C CYS A 173 -7.41 -36.34 -8.41
N ILE A 174 -6.14 -36.28 -8.80
CA ILE A 174 -5.09 -37.20 -8.34
C ILE A 174 -4.06 -36.38 -7.57
N GLN A 175 -3.70 -36.80 -6.36
CA GLN A 175 -2.74 -36.09 -5.51
C GLN A 175 -1.68 -37.06 -4.98
N PHE A 176 -0.41 -36.70 -5.08
CA PHE A 176 0.70 -37.45 -4.50
C PHE A 176 1.01 -36.91 -3.10
N ASP A 177 1.38 -37.79 -2.17
CA ASP A 177 1.92 -37.33 -0.90
C ASP A 177 3.30 -36.69 -1.08
N VAL A 178 3.71 -35.91 -0.07
CA VAL A 178 4.94 -35.13 -0.11
C VAL A 178 6.16 -36.02 -0.31
N ASP A 179 6.21 -37.18 0.35
CA ASP A 179 7.36 -38.09 0.30
C ASP A 179 7.52 -38.78 -1.08
N LEU A 180 6.42 -39.20 -1.72
CA LEU A 180 6.42 -39.78 -3.06
C LEU A 180 6.61 -38.71 -4.15
N ALA A 181 6.06 -37.52 -3.96
CA ALA A 181 6.24 -36.39 -4.86
C ALA A 181 7.69 -35.86 -4.83
N ASP A 182 8.30 -35.74 -3.64
CA ASP A 182 9.72 -35.38 -3.48
C ASP A 182 10.65 -36.45 -4.06
N PHE A 183 10.29 -37.73 -3.91
CA PHE A 183 11.03 -38.85 -4.51
C PHE A 183 10.95 -38.84 -6.04
N ALA A 184 9.76 -38.60 -6.61
CA ALA A 184 9.56 -38.58 -8.05
C ALA A 184 10.06 -37.29 -8.73
N SER A 185 10.03 -36.17 -8.03
CA SER A 185 10.56 -34.86 -8.48
C SER A 185 12.08 -34.74 -8.36
N GLY A 186 12.78 -35.79 -7.93
CA GLY A 186 14.24 -35.90 -7.88
C GLY A 186 14.99 -35.80 -9.22
N CYS A 187 14.40 -35.19 -10.25
CA CYS A 187 15.11 -34.70 -11.44
C CYS A 187 15.97 -33.48 -11.04
N ARG A 188 17.28 -33.62 -11.04
CA ARG A 188 18.22 -32.60 -10.52
C ARG A 188 19.02 -31.95 -11.64
N VAL A 189 19.21 -30.63 -11.57
CA VAL A 189 20.13 -29.88 -12.46
C VAL A 189 21.53 -29.90 -11.84
N LEU A 190 22.53 -30.28 -12.64
CA LEU A 190 23.94 -30.30 -12.23
C LEU A 190 24.66 -29.07 -12.76
N ARG A 191 25.33 -28.32 -11.89
CA ARG A 191 26.29 -27.26 -12.25
C ARG A 191 27.71 -27.79 -12.08
N VAL A 192 28.53 -27.63 -13.10
CA VAL A 192 29.95 -28.03 -13.08
C VAL A 192 30.82 -26.78 -13.08
N HIS A 193 31.56 -26.54 -11.99
CA HIS A 193 32.24 -25.25 -11.75
C HIS A 193 33.57 -25.09 -12.50
N SER A 194 34.41 -26.13 -12.51
CA SER A 194 35.72 -26.12 -13.18
C SER A 194 36.33 -27.53 -13.21
N PHE A 195 37.27 -27.75 -14.14
CA PHE A 195 38.03 -28.99 -14.26
C PHE A 195 39.53 -28.75 -14.07
N ALA A 196 40.24 -29.69 -13.46
CA ALA A 196 41.69 -29.67 -13.40
C ALA A 196 42.26 -31.06 -13.76
N LEU A 197 43.31 -31.10 -14.59
CA LEU A 197 44.09 -32.32 -14.81
C LEU A 197 45.35 -32.23 -13.93
N ALA A 198 45.54 -33.19 -13.03
CA ALA A 198 46.68 -33.23 -12.12
C ALA A 198 47.55 -34.48 -12.35
N ASN A 199 48.82 -34.40 -11.93
CA ASN A 199 49.86 -35.43 -12.14
C ASN A 199 50.10 -35.75 -13.62
N VAL A 200 50.32 -34.71 -14.42
CA VAL A 200 50.61 -34.81 -15.86
C VAL A 200 52.02 -35.42 -16.06
N PRO A 201 52.21 -36.41 -16.96
CA PRO A 201 53.52 -37.02 -17.20
C PRO A 201 54.51 -36.02 -17.82
N GLU A 202 55.82 -36.23 -17.64
CA GLU A 202 56.88 -35.33 -18.14
C GLU A 202 56.80 -35.07 -19.66
N GLU A 203 56.30 -36.03 -20.43
CA GLU A 203 56.10 -35.90 -21.88
C GLU A 203 54.96 -34.92 -22.25
N TRP A 204 54.11 -34.59 -21.28
CA TRP A 204 52.97 -33.67 -21.41
C TRP A 204 53.21 -32.36 -20.66
N THR A 205 54.37 -32.21 -20.01
CA THR A 205 54.85 -30.95 -19.44
C THR A 205 55.85 -30.29 -20.40
N LEU A 206 56.20 -29.03 -20.12
CA LEU A 206 57.20 -28.30 -20.91
C LEU A 206 58.57 -28.47 -20.24
N PRO A 207 59.66 -28.70 -21.00
CA PRO A 207 60.99 -28.84 -20.41
C PRO A 207 61.43 -27.51 -19.78
N CYS A 208 61.70 -27.53 -18.46
CA CYS A 208 62.10 -26.36 -17.68
C CYS A 208 63.27 -26.72 -16.76
N ALA A 209 64.24 -25.82 -16.60
CA ALA A 209 65.41 -26.03 -15.76
C ALA A 209 65.21 -25.52 -14.31
N SER A 210 64.20 -24.66 -14.07
CA SER A 210 63.81 -24.16 -12.75
C SER A 210 62.31 -23.85 -12.64
N ASP A 211 61.80 -23.80 -11.42
CA ASP A 211 60.40 -23.46 -11.11
C ASP A 211 60.00 -22.07 -11.62
N ASP A 212 60.92 -21.09 -11.57
CA ASP A 212 60.70 -19.74 -12.11
C ASP A 212 60.57 -19.74 -13.65
N GLU A 213 61.35 -20.60 -14.32
CA GLU A 213 61.27 -20.77 -15.77
C GLU A 213 59.95 -21.47 -16.16
N ALA A 214 59.50 -22.46 -15.37
CA ALA A 214 58.22 -23.13 -15.57
C ALA A 214 57.03 -22.16 -15.46
N MET A 215 57.03 -21.25 -14.48
CA MET A 215 55.99 -20.23 -14.34
C MET A 215 55.99 -19.23 -15.52
N GLN A 216 57.16 -18.80 -15.97
CA GLN A 216 57.26 -17.88 -17.12
C GLN A 216 56.81 -18.55 -18.43
N ILE A 217 57.14 -19.83 -18.63
CA ILE A 217 56.71 -20.59 -19.81
C ILE A 217 55.20 -20.80 -19.82
N CYS A 218 54.57 -21.13 -18.67
CA CYS A 218 53.11 -21.31 -18.59
C CYS A 218 52.35 -19.99 -18.84
N ALA A 219 52.91 -18.85 -18.42
CA ALA A 219 52.34 -17.52 -18.63
C ALA A 219 52.48 -16.99 -20.07
N ALA A 220 53.38 -17.55 -20.89
CA ALA A 220 53.61 -17.12 -22.26
C ALA A 220 52.74 -17.94 -23.26
N PRO A 221 51.72 -17.33 -23.90
CA PRO A 221 50.79 -18.06 -24.78
C PRO A 221 51.47 -18.66 -26.02
N GLU A 222 52.58 -18.08 -26.48
CA GLU A 222 53.37 -18.57 -27.62
C GLU A 222 54.17 -19.86 -27.29
N ARG A 223 54.40 -20.16 -26.01
CA ARG A 223 55.16 -21.34 -25.55
C ARG A 223 54.26 -22.44 -25.00
N ASN A 224 53.05 -22.10 -24.54
CA ASN A 224 52.05 -23.03 -24.05
C ASN A 224 51.19 -23.57 -25.21
N LEU A 225 51.79 -24.42 -26.05
CA LEU A 225 51.23 -24.88 -27.33
C LEU A 225 50.20 -26.01 -27.23
N ALA A 226 50.05 -26.61 -26.04
CA ALA A 226 49.02 -27.61 -25.79
C ALA A 226 47.69 -26.95 -25.45
N THR A 227 46.59 -27.51 -25.92
CA THR A 227 45.22 -27.20 -25.49
C THR A 227 44.51 -28.48 -25.06
N TYR A 228 43.73 -28.38 -24.00
CA TYR A 228 42.99 -29.50 -23.43
C TYR A 228 41.52 -29.14 -23.43
N ASP A 229 40.73 -29.93 -24.14
CA ASP A 229 39.30 -29.77 -24.24
C ASP A 229 38.62 -30.96 -23.58
N LEU A 230 37.58 -30.73 -22.79
CA LEU A 230 36.81 -31.79 -22.16
C LEU A 230 35.39 -31.79 -22.69
N GLU A 231 35.02 -32.88 -23.36
CA GLU A 231 33.64 -33.11 -23.81
C GLU A 231 32.90 -33.96 -22.77
N ILE A 232 31.77 -33.48 -22.26
CA ILE A 232 30.88 -34.22 -21.38
C ILE A 232 29.65 -34.64 -22.19
N ARG A 233 29.31 -35.94 -22.16
CA ARG A 233 28.11 -36.46 -22.85
C ARG A 233 26.98 -36.67 -21.85
N LEU A 234 25.84 -36.05 -22.11
CA LEU A 234 24.64 -36.18 -21.30
C LEU A 234 23.67 -37.21 -21.93
N PRO A 235 22.93 -37.99 -21.11
CA PRO A 235 21.89 -38.89 -21.62
C PRO A 235 20.59 -38.13 -21.95
N ASP A 236 19.97 -38.44 -23.11
CA ASP A 236 18.71 -37.83 -23.57
C ASP A 236 17.48 -38.46 -22.88
N LEU A 237 16.59 -37.64 -22.33
CA LEU A 237 15.36 -38.06 -21.63
C LEU A 237 14.13 -38.20 -22.52
N THR A 238 14.18 -37.76 -23.78
CA THR A 238 13.00 -37.70 -24.67
C THR A 238 12.94 -38.82 -25.69
N SER A 239 14.02 -39.57 -25.89
CA SER A 239 14.08 -40.66 -26.86
C SER A 239 13.60 -41.98 -26.24
N SER A 240 12.69 -42.65 -26.94
CA SER A 240 12.20 -44.00 -26.58
C SER A 240 13.17 -45.13 -26.94
N GLU A 241 14.38 -44.80 -27.43
CA GLU A 241 15.42 -45.77 -27.79
C GLU A 241 16.78 -45.41 -27.16
N PRO A 242 17.47 -46.35 -26.49
CA PRO A 242 18.62 -46.07 -25.63
C PRO A 242 19.96 -45.86 -26.37
N THR A 243 19.96 -45.49 -27.66
CA THR A 243 21.18 -45.70 -28.49
C THR A 243 21.91 -44.47 -29.03
N MET A 244 21.45 -43.22 -28.88
CA MET A 244 22.29 -42.08 -29.28
C MET A 244 22.15 -40.88 -28.32
N PRO A 245 23.24 -40.40 -27.69
CA PRO A 245 23.26 -39.11 -27.00
C PRO A 245 23.36 -37.98 -28.02
N THR A 246 22.48 -36.97 -27.93
CA THR A 246 22.42 -35.89 -28.94
C THR A 246 22.99 -34.55 -28.45
N GLU A 247 23.25 -34.39 -27.14
CA GLU A 247 23.92 -33.19 -26.61
C GLU A 247 25.27 -33.52 -25.94
N SER A 248 26.33 -32.89 -26.42
CA SER A 248 27.66 -32.93 -25.82
C SER A 248 28.16 -31.52 -25.53
N PHE A 249 28.62 -31.31 -24.30
CA PHE A 249 29.12 -30.02 -23.85
C PHE A 249 30.65 -30.04 -23.89
N VAL A 250 31.27 -29.06 -24.55
CA VAL A 250 32.72 -28.99 -24.72
C VAL A 250 33.30 -27.80 -23.98
N LEU A 251 34.07 -28.06 -22.93
CA LEU A 251 34.92 -27.06 -22.30
C LEU A 251 36.24 -26.98 -23.07
N SER A 252 36.40 -25.95 -23.89
CA SER A 252 37.57 -25.77 -24.74
C SER A 252 38.60 -24.81 -24.14
N GLY A 253 39.88 -25.04 -24.46
CA GLY A 253 40.94 -24.04 -24.25
C GLY A 253 41.74 -24.18 -22.96
N GLY A 254 41.75 -25.36 -22.33
CA GLY A 254 42.62 -25.66 -21.18
C GLY A 254 44.10 -25.45 -21.47
N LYS A 255 44.80 -24.74 -20.59
CA LYS A 255 46.24 -24.47 -20.68
C LYS A 255 46.98 -25.01 -19.46
N LEU A 256 48.25 -25.38 -19.65
CA LEU A 256 49.12 -25.80 -18.55
C LEU A 256 49.35 -24.63 -17.58
N GLN A 257 49.19 -24.90 -16.28
CA GLN A 257 49.47 -24.02 -15.16
C GLN A 257 50.47 -24.71 -14.23
N TYR A 258 51.37 -23.92 -13.64
CA TYR A 258 52.37 -24.43 -12.70
C TYR A 258 51.96 -24.12 -11.27
N GLU A 259 51.87 -25.13 -10.42
CA GLU A 259 51.58 -24.98 -8.99
C GLU A 259 52.84 -25.33 -8.17
N PRO A 260 53.27 -24.48 -7.22
CA PRO A 260 54.53 -24.66 -6.47
C PRO A 260 54.54 -25.86 -5.50
N SER A 261 53.46 -26.63 -5.44
CA SER A 261 53.31 -27.88 -4.70
C SER A 261 54.00 -29.09 -5.36
N GLY A 262 54.65 -28.90 -6.51
CA GLY A 262 55.49 -29.90 -7.19
C GLY A 262 54.78 -30.71 -8.27
N ALA A 263 53.54 -30.38 -8.63
CA ALA A 263 52.79 -31.04 -9.70
C ALA A 263 52.28 -30.01 -10.74
N ALA A 264 52.55 -30.27 -12.02
CA ALA A 264 51.96 -29.49 -13.11
C ALA A 264 50.46 -29.83 -13.24
N THR A 265 49.62 -28.79 -13.34
CA THR A 265 48.17 -28.93 -13.51
C THR A 265 47.71 -28.27 -14.80
N VAL A 266 46.61 -28.75 -15.38
CA VAL A 266 45.94 -28.06 -16.49
C VAL A 266 44.61 -27.56 -15.99
N ALA A 267 44.33 -26.26 -16.14
CA ALA A 267 43.03 -25.68 -15.83
C ALA A 267 42.48 -24.95 -17.08
N PRO A 268 41.23 -25.20 -17.49
CA PRO A 268 40.52 -24.38 -18.46
C PRO A 268 40.22 -23.01 -17.88
N SER A 269 40.25 -22.00 -18.75
CA SER A 269 39.65 -20.71 -18.44
C SER A 269 38.17 -20.93 -18.10
N PRO A 270 37.63 -20.30 -17.04
CA PRO A 270 36.19 -20.34 -16.79
C PRO A 270 35.46 -19.82 -18.03
N PRO A 271 34.33 -20.43 -18.44
CA PRO A 271 33.55 -19.94 -19.56
C PRO A 271 33.19 -18.47 -19.31
N THR A 272 33.37 -17.62 -20.31
CA THR A 272 33.13 -16.16 -20.20
C THR A 272 31.65 -15.79 -20.08
N GLU A 273 30.75 -16.76 -20.16
CA GLU A 273 29.32 -16.61 -19.94
C GLU A 273 28.87 -17.76 -19.02
N ASN A 274 28.08 -17.45 -17.99
CA ASN A 274 27.44 -18.44 -17.14
C ASN A 274 26.40 -19.23 -17.96
N GLU A 275 26.85 -20.13 -18.84
CA GLU A 275 25.97 -21.15 -19.41
C GLU A 275 25.70 -22.19 -18.32
N ASP A 276 24.69 -21.92 -17.50
CA ASP A 276 24.07 -22.91 -16.64
C ASP A 276 23.51 -24.02 -17.54
N THR A 277 24.14 -25.20 -17.54
CA THR A 277 23.67 -26.36 -18.32
C THR A 277 22.34 -26.84 -17.76
N SER A 278 21.25 -26.41 -18.40
CA SER A 278 19.88 -26.71 -17.99
C SER A 278 19.31 -27.89 -18.76
N GLU A 279 19.81 -29.10 -18.47
CA GLU A 279 19.13 -30.33 -18.90
C GLU A 279 18.96 -31.30 -17.72
N PHE A 280 17.74 -31.86 -17.63
CA PHE A 280 17.35 -32.79 -16.58
C PHE A 280 18.12 -34.10 -16.77
N ILE A 281 18.85 -34.56 -15.77
CA ILE A 281 19.63 -35.81 -15.88
C ILE A 281 19.01 -36.84 -14.93
N HIS A 282 18.58 -37.97 -15.50
CA HIS A 282 18.45 -39.20 -14.71
C HIS A 282 19.83 -39.48 -14.14
N VAL A 283 20.04 -39.46 -12.82
CA VAL A 283 21.37 -39.70 -12.23
C VAL A 283 21.76 -41.16 -12.51
N GLU A 284 22.33 -41.41 -13.68
CA GLU A 284 23.07 -42.62 -13.94
C GLU A 284 24.28 -42.62 -13.01
N LYS A 285 24.69 -43.81 -12.55
CA LYS A 285 25.83 -43.98 -11.65
C LYS A 285 27.14 -43.39 -12.24
N HIS A 286 27.17 -43.10 -13.54
CA HIS A 286 28.34 -42.58 -14.26
C HIS A 286 27.95 -41.58 -15.35
N ILE A 287 28.71 -40.48 -15.49
CA ILE A 287 28.68 -39.63 -16.69
C ILE A 287 29.91 -39.95 -17.56
N GLY A 288 29.72 -40.05 -18.87
CA GLY A 288 30.81 -40.20 -19.84
C GLY A 288 31.46 -38.86 -20.16
N ALA A 289 32.78 -38.78 -20.05
CA ALA A 289 33.57 -37.62 -20.45
C ALA A 289 34.68 -38.05 -21.42
N THR A 290 35.02 -37.21 -22.38
CA THR A 290 36.10 -37.41 -23.34
C THR A 290 37.08 -36.27 -23.21
N LEU A 291 38.27 -36.56 -22.68
CA LEU A 291 39.36 -35.60 -22.64
C LEU A 291 40.08 -35.63 -23.98
N ARG A 292 40.15 -34.48 -24.66
CA ARG A 292 40.87 -34.28 -25.91
C ARG A 292 42.07 -33.38 -25.66
N ARG A 293 43.27 -33.88 -25.95
CA ARG A 293 44.48 -33.06 -26.00
C ARG A 293 44.78 -32.72 -27.45
N THR A 294 45.04 -31.46 -27.73
CA THR A 294 45.50 -30.95 -29.01
C THR A 294 46.86 -30.27 -28.82
N TYR A 295 47.87 -30.69 -29.57
CA TYR A 295 49.21 -30.09 -29.51
C TYR A 295 49.60 -29.60 -30.90
N VAL A 296 49.97 -28.32 -31.00
CA VAL A 296 50.32 -27.68 -32.27
C VAL A 296 51.75 -27.15 -32.20
N GLU A 297 52.68 -27.88 -32.80
CA GLU A 297 54.06 -27.41 -32.95
C GLU A 297 54.18 -26.43 -34.13
N GLY A 298 54.91 -25.33 -33.93
CA GLY A 298 55.04 -24.24 -34.90
C GLY A 298 55.51 -24.72 -36.27
N ALA A 299 54.75 -24.37 -37.31
CA ALA A 299 55.03 -24.60 -38.72
C ALA A 299 55.22 -26.09 -39.14
N ALA A 300 54.09 -26.82 -39.14
CA ALA A 300 53.81 -28.06 -39.87
C ALA A 300 54.09 -29.42 -39.18
N LYS A 301 53.02 -29.99 -38.61
CA LYS A 301 52.54 -31.39 -38.72
C LYS A 301 51.10 -31.42 -38.16
N ILE A 302 50.28 -32.40 -38.55
CA ILE A 302 48.87 -32.53 -38.12
C ILE A 302 48.78 -32.37 -36.59
N PRO A 303 47.80 -31.64 -36.02
CA PRO A 303 47.64 -31.57 -34.57
C PRO A 303 47.57 -32.98 -33.99
N GLU A 304 48.44 -33.28 -33.02
CA GLU A 304 48.36 -34.54 -32.30
C GLU A 304 47.08 -34.50 -31.46
N VAL A 305 46.05 -35.24 -31.89
CA VAL A 305 44.78 -35.35 -31.18
C VAL A 305 44.75 -36.67 -30.44
N LEU A 306 44.89 -36.61 -29.12
CA LEU A 306 44.73 -37.78 -28.25
C LEU A 306 43.40 -37.67 -27.52
N THR A 307 42.60 -38.74 -27.53
CA THR A 307 41.31 -38.80 -26.84
C THR A 307 41.33 -39.85 -25.75
N ALA A 308 40.84 -39.50 -24.56
CA ALA A 308 40.68 -40.43 -23.45
C ALA A 308 39.24 -40.41 -22.94
N ASN A 309 38.58 -41.56 -22.98
CA ASN A 309 37.22 -41.71 -22.44
C ASN A 309 37.32 -42.03 -20.94
N VAL A 310 36.62 -41.23 -20.15
CA VAL A 310 36.64 -41.23 -18.69
C VAL A 310 35.19 -41.32 -18.20
N ARG A 311 34.96 -42.04 -17.09
CA ARG A 311 33.63 -42.14 -16.48
C ARG A 311 33.64 -41.51 -15.09
N ILE A 312 32.82 -40.49 -14.88
CA ILE A 312 32.71 -39.77 -13.61
C ILE A 312 31.66 -40.46 -12.74
N HIS A 313 32.06 -41.01 -11.60
CA HIS A 313 31.14 -41.62 -10.64
C HIS A 313 30.39 -40.54 -9.85
N LEU A 314 29.06 -40.59 -9.84
CA LEU A 314 28.20 -39.64 -9.11
C LEU A 314 27.61 -40.21 -7.81
N SER A 315 28.18 -41.29 -7.28
CA SER A 315 27.61 -42.04 -6.15
C SER A 315 27.33 -41.17 -4.93
N ASP A 316 28.15 -40.14 -4.69
CA ASP A 316 28.07 -39.36 -3.45
C ASP A 316 27.01 -38.24 -3.55
N LEU A 317 26.57 -37.87 -4.76
CA LEU A 317 25.42 -36.96 -4.98
C LEU A 317 24.06 -37.63 -4.75
N VAL A 318 24.04 -38.97 -4.72
CA VAL A 318 22.82 -39.78 -4.46
C VAL A 318 22.51 -39.84 -2.96
N CYS A 319 23.48 -39.51 -2.09
CA CYS A 319 23.28 -39.46 -0.65
C CYS A 319 22.40 -38.24 -0.27
N PRO A 320 21.32 -38.44 0.52
CA PRO A 320 20.49 -37.34 1.01
C PRO A 320 21.33 -36.29 1.77
N GLY A 321 21.15 -35.00 1.44
CA GLY A 321 21.83 -33.87 2.08
C GLY A 321 23.16 -33.43 1.47
N ILE A 322 23.66 -34.09 0.42
CA ILE A 322 24.90 -33.69 -0.27
C ILE A 322 24.57 -32.86 -1.52
N ALA A 323 24.79 -31.55 -1.45
CA ALA A 323 24.53 -30.60 -2.54
C ALA A 323 25.76 -30.32 -3.43
N ARG A 324 26.96 -30.68 -2.98
CA ARG A 324 28.23 -30.43 -3.69
C ARG A 324 29.19 -31.58 -3.50
N MET A 325 29.89 -31.98 -4.56
CA MET A 325 30.84 -33.08 -4.59
C MET A 325 32.09 -32.73 -5.39
N LEU A 326 33.23 -33.28 -4.98
CA LEU A 326 34.50 -33.24 -5.70
C LEU A 326 34.73 -34.58 -6.40
N ALA A 327 34.58 -34.61 -7.72
CA ALA A 327 34.77 -35.80 -8.53
C ALA A 327 36.23 -35.94 -8.96
N ARG A 328 36.85 -37.11 -8.72
CA ARG A 328 38.20 -37.44 -9.18
C ARG A 328 38.19 -38.71 -10.02
N VAL A 329 38.76 -38.65 -11.23
CA VAL A 329 38.81 -39.82 -12.12
C VAL A 329 40.17 -40.01 -12.75
N LYS A 330 40.70 -41.23 -12.68
CA LYS A 330 42.00 -41.61 -13.26
C LYS A 330 41.91 -41.83 -14.77
N VAL A 331 42.88 -41.29 -15.51
CA VAL A 331 42.99 -41.47 -16.97
C VAL A 331 43.88 -42.68 -17.25
N ASN A 332 43.27 -43.81 -17.64
CA ASN A 332 43.99 -45.09 -17.76
C ASN A 332 44.28 -45.53 -19.20
N LYS A 333 43.55 -45.01 -20.19
CA LYS A 333 43.64 -45.46 -21.59
C LYS A 333 43.38 -44.31 -22.55
N VAL A 334 44.31 -44.10 -23.46
CA VAL A 334 44.18 -43.17 -24.59
C VAL A 334 43.84 -43.98 -25.83
N ILE A 335 42.87 -43.50 -26.58
CA ILE A 335 42.42 -44.11 -27.83
C ILE A 335 42.82 -43.16 -28.96
N PRO A 336 43.58 -43.63 -29.97
CA PRO A 336 43.84 -42.83 -31.15
C PRO A 336 42.53 -42.63 -31.92
N VAL A 337 42.38 -41.48 -32.59
CA VAL A 337 41.20 -41.19 -33.43
C VAL A 337 41.02 -42.33 -34.45
N ALA A 338 39.80 -42.84 -34.62
CA ALA A 338 39.55 -43.98 -35.50
C ALA A 338 39.93 -43.65 -36.96
N LYS A 339 40.57 -44.61 -37.66
CA LYS A 339 40.97 -44.46 -39.06
C LYS A 339 39.81 -44.01 -39.97
N GLU A 340 38.60 -44.52 -39.71
CA GLU A 340 37.37 -44.19 -40.44
C GLU A 340 36.97 -42.71 -40.31
N SER A 341 37.21 -42.10 -39.14
CA SER A 341 36.96 -40.67 -38.93
C SER A 341 37.95 -39.80 -39.72
N ILE A 342 39.22 -40.22 -39.80
CA ILE A 342 40.26 -39.53 -40.57
C ILE A 342 39.98 -39.64 -42.08
N GLU A 343 39.42 -40.77 -42.54
CA GLU A 343 38.97 -40.96 -43.92
C GLU A 343 37.74 -40.10 -44.27
N GLN A 344 36.81 -39.90 -43.32
CA GLN A 344 35.69 -38.97 -43.48
C GLN A 344 36.16 -37.51 -43.55
N ASP A 345 37.12 -37.12 -42.70
CA ASP A 345 37.71 -35.77 -42.73
C ASP A 345 38.47 -35.51 -44.04
N LEU A 346 39.13 -36.53 -44.60
CA LEU A 346 39.76 -36.45 -45.93
C LEU A 346 38.74 -36.21 -47.04
N ALA A 347 37.56 -36.83 -46.94
CA ALA A 347 36.46 -36.67 -47.89
C ALA A 347 35.79 -35.29 -47.78
N ALA A 348 35.70 -34.75 -46.56
CA ALA A 348 35.11 -33.44 -46.28
C ALA A 348 36.06 -32.25 -46.53
N ALA A 349 37.38 -32.47 -46.60
CA ALA A 349 38.37 -31.41 -46.77
C ALA A 349 38.21 -30.65 -48.10
N VAL A 350 38.27 -29.32 -48.03
CA VAL A 350 38.04 -28.42 -49.18
C VAL A 350 39.37 -28.00 -49.84
N SER A 351 40.47 -27.95 -49.08
CA SER A 351 41.80 -27.53 -49.58
C SER A 351 42.68 -28.71 -50.00
N ASN A 352 43.42 -28.55 -51.11
CA ASN A 352 44.39 -29.56 -51.58
C ASN A 352 45.57 -29.76 -50.61
N ASP A 353 45.94 -28.75 -49.84
CA ASP A 353 47.00 -28.86 -48.83
C ASP A 353 46.51 -29.59 -47.57
N GLU A 354 45.23 -29.43 -47.20
CA GLU A 354 44.59 -30.19 -46.13
C GLU A 354 44.46 -31.67 -46.50
N LYS A 355 44.03 -31.97 -47.74
CA LYS A 355 43.96 -33.35 -48.23
C LYS A 355 45.29 -34.07 -48.17
N LYS A 356 46.39 -33.43 -48.62
CA LYS A 356 47.74 -34.00 -48.53
C LYS A 356 48.17 -34.24 -47.08
N LYS A 357 47.82 -33.34 -46.16
CA LYS A 357 48.12 -33.48 -44.72
C LYS A 357 47.34 -34.64 -44.09
N ILE A 358 46.02 -34.72 -44.33
CA ILE A 358 45.17 -35.80 -43.78
C ILE A 358 45.58 -37.16 -44.38
N GLN A 359 45.99 -37.19 -45.64
CA GLN A 359 46.47 -38.41 -46.30
C GLN A 359 47.85 -38.87 -45.77
N ALA A 360 48.72 -37.95 -45.35
CA ALA A 360 49.96 -38.28 -44.64
C ALA A 360 49.67 -38.82 -43.22
N ALA A 361 48.71 -38.24 -42.49
CA ALA A 361 48.27 -38.75 -41.19
C ALA A 361 47.71 -40.18 -41.29
N LEU A 362 46.99 -40.49 -42.38
CA LEU A 362 46.46 -41.83 -42.64
C LEU A 362 47.57 -42.85 -42.95
N ALA A 363 48.65 -42.42 -43.60
CA ALA A 363 49.81 -43.28 -43.89
C ALA A 363 50.61 -43.61 -42.61
N ASP A 364 50.71 -42.67 -41.68
CA ASP A 364 51.43 -42.81 -40.40
C ASP A 364 50.55 -43.35 -39.25
N TYR A 365 49.34 -43.85 -39.55
CA TYR A 365 48.36 -44.27 -38.55
C TYR A 365 48.89 -45.37 -37.60
N GLU A 366 49.69 -46.32 -38.08
CA GLU A 366 50.31 -47.34 -37.22
C GLU A 366 51.26 -46.73 -36.17
N SER A 367 51.97 -45.65 -36.52
CA SER A 367 52.83 -44.92 -35.58
C SER A 367 51.99 -44.18 -34.54
N ILE A 368 50.86 -43.59 -34.94
CA ILE A 368 49.92 -42.91 -34.02
C ILE A 368 49.32 -43.90 -33.02
N VAL A 369 49.00 -45.13 -33.46
CA VAL A 369 48.51 -46.19 -32.57
C VAL A 369 49.57 -46.64 -31.57
N GLN A 370 50.84 -46.77 -31.99
CA GLN A 370 51.95 -47.10 -31.08
C GLN A 370 52.23 -45.98 -30.06
N GLN A 371 52.18 -44.72 -30.49
CA GLN A 371 52.34 -43.54 -29.64
C GLN A 371 51.18 -43.39 -28.63
N ALA A 372 49.94 -43.69 -29.03
CA ALA A 372 48.81 -43.73 -28.10
C ALA A 372 48.98 -44.82 -27.02
N ALA A 373 49.57 -45.96 -27.37
CA ALA A 373 49.86 -47.05 -26.44
C ALA A 373 51.01 -46.70 -25.45
N SER A 374 52.08 -46.04 -25.92
CA SER A 374 53.14 -45.55 -25.02
C SER A 374 52.61 -44.48 -24.07
N THR A 375 51.84 -43.54 -24.58
CA THR A 375 51.23 -42.45 -23.79
C THR A 375 50.25 -42.98 -22.75
N SER A 376 49.47 -44.03 -23.07
CA SER A 376 48.61 -44.71 -22.10
C SER A 376 49.41 -45.32 -20.95
N ASN A 377 50.60 -45.86 -21.22
CA ASN A 377 51.49 -46.36 -20.17
C ASN A 377 52.09 -45.23 -19.33
N ALA A 378 52.49 -44.11 -19.95
CA ALA A 378 53.02 -42.95 -19.23
C ALA A 378 51.99 -42.37 -18.25
N LEU A 379 50.74 -42.15 -18.69
CA LEU A 379 49.63 -41.66 -17.85
C LEU A 379 49.32 -42.59 -16.67
N ARG A 380 49.45 -43.91 -16.87
CA ARG A 380 49.25 -44.91 -15.83
C ARG A 380 50.35 -44.89 -14.77
N ILE A 381 51.59 -44.58 -15.16
CA ILE A 381 52.74 -44.49 -14.25
C ILE A 381 52.70 -43.19 -13.45
N SER A 382 52.37 -42.06 -14.09
CA SER A 382 52.22 -40.75 -13.42
C SER A 382 50.99 -40.68 -12.53
N GLY A 383 50.00 -41.56 -12.73
CA GLY A 383 48.77 -41.58 -11.93
C GLY A 383 47.89 -40.36 -12.20
N THR A 384 47.83 -39.92 -13.46
CA THR A 384 47.10 -38.72 -13.88
C THR A 384 45.60 -38.86 -13.60
N TYR A 385 45.01 -37.84 -13.00
CA TYR A 385 43.58 -37.80 -12.73
C TYR A 385 42.96 -36.44 -13.10
N VAL A 386 41.69 -36.49 -13.48
CA VAL A 386 40.82 -35.32 -13.69
C VAL A 386 40.06 -35.07 -12.40
N GLU A 387 40.04 -33.82 -11.95
CA GLU A 387 39.29 -33.35 -10.79
C GLU A 387 38.27 -32.29 -11.19
N SER A 388 37.07 -32.36 -10.64
CA SER A 388 35.99 -31.40 -10.93
C SER A 388 35.07 -31.21 -9.74
N ILE A 389 34.57 -29.99 -9.55
CA ILE A 389 33.53 -29.69 -8.57
C ILE A 389 32.17 -29.74 -9.26
N ILE A 390 31.27 -30.57 -8.74
CA ILE A 390 29.90 -30.76 -9.24
C ILE A 390 28.93 -30.35 -8.13
N GLU A 391 27.98 -29.48 -8.44
CA GLU A 391 26.95 -28.97 -7.52
C GLU A 391 25.54 -29.29 -8.03
N VAL A 392 24.61 -29.60 -7.14
CA VAL A 392 23.19 -29.82 -7.42
C VAL A 392 22.43 -28.54 -7.06
N LEU A 393 21.73 -27.96 -8.04
CA LEU A 393 20.87 -26.80 -7.79
C LEU A 393 19.52 -27.29 -7.25
N SER A 394 19.15 -26.83 -6.04
CA SER A 394 17.89 -27.19 -5.37
C SER A 394 16.70 -26.32 -5.78
N SER A 395 16.88 -25.42 -6.75
CA SER A 395 15.84 -24.55 -7.31
C SER A 395 15.64 -24.85 -8.80
N PRO A 396 14.40 -25.05 -9.29
CA PRO A 396 14.14 -25.20 -10.71
C PRO A 396 14.48 -23.91 -11.48
N LEU A 397 15.18 -24.04 -12.61
CA LEU A 397 15.68 -22.91 -13.44
C LEU A 397 14.58 -22.19 -14.24
N VAL A 398 13.40 -22.80 -14.41
CA VAL A 398 12.19 -22.14 -14.92
C VAL A 398 11.02 -22.58 -14.05
N LEU A 399 10.66 -21.76 -13.06
CA LEU A 399 9.37 -21.88 -12.41
C LEU A 399 8.34 -21.28 -13.36
N GLN A 400 7.42 -22.11 -13.88
CA GLN A 400 6.19 -21.53 -14.40
C GLN A 400 5.56 -20.73 -13.25
N PRO A 401 5.13 -19.47 -13.50
CA PRO A 401 4.47 -18.70 -12.46
C PRO A 401 3.27 -19.49 -11.92
N PRO A 402 3.01 -19.46 -10.61
CA PRO A 402 1.89 -20.19 -10.02
C PRO A 402 0.59 -19.83 -10.75
N SER A 403 -0.15 -20.82 -11.22
CA SER A 403 -1.38 -20.61 -12.01
C SER A 403 -2.54 -20.06 -11.16
N THR A 404 -2.41 -20.07 -9.83
CA THR A 404 -3.42 -19.60 -8.88
C THR A 404 -2.87 -18.50 -7.96
N PRO A 405 -3.70 -17.52 -7.56
CA PRO A 405 -3.30 -16.51 -6.58
C PRO A 405 -2.93 -17.19 -5.25
N LEU A 406 -1.84 -16.74 -4.63
CA LEU A 406 -1.42 -17.20 -3.30
C LEU A 406 -2.52 -16.81 -2.30
N SER A 407 -3.28 -17.79 -1.81
CA SER A 407 -4.32 -17.56 -0.82
C SER A 407 -3.72 -16.99 0.47
N PRO A 408 -4.39 -16.01 1.10
CA PRO A 408 -3.95 -15.47 2.38
C PRO A 408 -4.04 -16.58 3.46
N SER A 409 -3.02 -16.66 4.31
CA SER A 409 -2.97 -17.60 5.44
C SER A 409 -3.84 -17.19 6.62
N LEU A 410 -4.13 -15.89 6.76
CA LEU A 410 -4.96 -15.29 7.81
C LEU A 410 -5.90 -14.28 7.17
N SER A 411 -7.15 -14.24 7.64
CA SER A 411 -8.12 -13.22 7.22
C SER A 411 -7.90 -11.89 7.95
N ILE A 412 -8.39 -10.79 7.38
CA ILE A 412 -8.24 -9.45 7.99
C ILE A 412 -8.93 -9.39 9.36
N GLU A 413 -10.09 -10.03 9.51
CA GLU A 413 -10.88 -10.03 10.76
C GLU A 413 -10.18 -10.78 11.90
N GLU A 414 -9.36 -11.78 11.58
CA GLU A 414 -8.52 -12.49 12.57
C GLU A 414 -7.30 -11.65 12.98
N MET A 415 -6.79 -10.79 12.08
CA MET A 415 -5.64 -9.92 12.35
C MET A 415 -6.03 -8.63 13.07
N ILE A 416 -7.19 -8.05 12.73
CA ILE A 416 -7.75 -6.84 13.31
C ILE A 416 -9.19 -7.16 13.70
N PRO A 417 -9.49 -7.38 15.00
CA PRO A 417 -10.85 -7.67 15.43
C PRO A 417 -11.76 -6.47 15.18
N GLN A 418 -13.02 -6.75 14.82
CA GLN A 418 -14.01 -5.71 14.56
C GLN A 418 -14.27 -4.88 15.83
N ARG A 419 -14.35 -3.56 15.67
CA ARG A 419 -14.59 -2.62 16.78
C ARG A 419 -16.08 -2.56 17.10
N ASP A 420 -16.47 -2.95 18.31
CA ASP A 420 -17.83 -2.73 18.80
C ASP A 420 -17.96 -1.37 19.49
N LEU A 421 -18.49 -0.40 18.74
CA LEU A 421 -18.74 0.95 19.24
C LEU A 421 -19.77 0.98 20.39
N VAL A 422 -20.63 -0.03 20.51
CA VAL A 422 -21.66 -0.11 21.55
C VAL A 422 -21.04 -0.49 22.89
N GLU A 423 -20.24 -1.55 22.93
CA GLU A 423 -19.53 -1.96 24.14
C GLU A 423 -18.57 -0.86 24.65
N GLU A 424 -17.87 -0.15 23.76
CA GLU A 424 -17.02 0.99 24.15
C GLU A 424 -17.83 2.15 24.74
N HIS A 425 -19.02 2.46 24.20
CA HIS A 425 -19.89 3.50 24.73
C HIS A 425 -20.49 3.11 26.09
N GLU A 426 -20.93 1.85 26.24
CA GLU A 426 -21.42 1.30 27.50
C GLU A 426 -20.34 1.32 28.60
N GLN A 427 -19.07 1.17 28.23
CA GLN A 427 -17.92 1.28 29.14
C GLN A 427 -17.51 2.74 29.43
N ARG A 428 -17.80 3.68 28.53
CA ARG A 428 -17.41 5.12 28.63
C ARG A 428 -18.46 6.04 29.24
N THR A 429 -19.53 5.52 29.84
CA THR A 429 -20.68 6.33 30.32
C THR A 429 -20.27 7.60 31.08
N ASP A 430 -20.47 8.77 30.46
CA ASP A 430 -20.52 10.05 31.17
C ASP A 430 -21.92 10.15 31.81
N PRO A 431 -22.03 10.05 33.14
CA PRO A 431 -23.32 10.05 33.80
C PRO A 431 -24.12 11.34 33.51
N ILE A 432 -23.45 12.45 33.15
CA ILE A 432 -24.08 13.72 32.80
C ILE A 432 -24.65 13.68 31.37
N ALA A 433 -23.95 13.06 30.43
CA ALA A 433 -24.44 12.88 29.06
C ALA A 433 -25.68 11.97 29.02
N ASP A 434 -25.65 10.88 29.79
CA ASP A 434 -26.78 9.95 29.98
C ASP A 434 -28.01 10.63 30.58
N LEU A 435 -27.79 11.53 31.54
CA LEU A 435 -28.88 12.33 32.11
C LEU A 435 -29.49 13.26 31.06
N ARG A 436 -28.66 13.90 30.23
CA ARG A 436 -29.12 14.82 29.16
C ARG A 436 -29.90 14.07 28.06
N THR A 437 -29.45 12.89 27.64
CA THR A 437 -30.15 12.08 26.62
C THR A 437 -31.48 11.55 27.14
N GLU A 438 -31.54 11.10 28.40
CA GLU A 438 -32.80 10.67 29.03
C GLU A 438 -33.79 11.84 29.15
N ILE A 439 -33.32 13.04 29.55
CA ILE A 439 -34.17 14.25 29.58
C ILE A 439 -34.74 14.54 28.18
N ARG A 440 -33.92 14.48 27.13
CA ARG A 440 -34.40 14.70 25.74
C ARG A 440 -35.43 13.66 25.31
N ARG A 441 -35.19 12.37 25.58
CA ARG A 441 -36.10 11.27 25.26
C ARG A 441 -37.45 11.45 25.95
N LEU A 442 -37.43 11.84 27.22
CA LEU A 442 -38.64 12.08 28.00
C LEU A 442 -39.42 13.31 27.50
N VAL A 443 -38.74 14.38 27.07
CA VAL A 443 -39.38 15.53 26.42
C VAL A 443 -40.10 15.11 25.13
N ILE A 444 -39.47 14.26 24.30
CA ILE A 444 -40.07 13.73 23.06
C ILE A 444 -41.32 12.88 23.35
N THR A 445 -41.28 12.00 24.34
CA THR A 445 -42.44 11.18 24.74
C THR A 445 -43.61 12.05 25.24
N LEU A 446 -43.32 13.10 26.01
CA LEU A 446 -44.33 14.06 26.46
C LEU A 446 -44.95 14.84 25.29
N LEU A 447 -44.15 15.10 24.25
CA LEU A 447 -44.57 15.76 23.02
C LEU A 447 -45.54 14.89 22.20
N HIS A 448 -45.26 13.59 22.08
CA HIS A 448 -46.16 12.64 21.40
C HIS A 448 -47.51 12.46 22.13
N GLU A 449 -47.50 12.34 23.47
CA GLU A 449 -48.76 12.25 24.25
C GLU A 449 -49.57 13.55 24.20
N TYR A 450 -48.91 14.70 24.03
CA TYR A 450 -49.57 15.98 23.78
C TYR A 450 -50.24 16.01 22.40
N GLU A 451 -49.50 15.60 21.37
CA GLU A 451 -49.98 15.49 20.00
C GLU A 451 -51.22 14.58 19.91
N ASP A 452 -51.16 13.37 20.47
CA ASP A 452 -52.26 12.40 20.50
C ASP A 452 -53.54 12.93 21.17
N LEU A 453 -53.40 13.82 22.16
CA LEU A 453 -54.52 14.41 22.89
C LEU A 453 -55.25 15.51 22.12
N PHE A 454 -54.55 16.26 21.27
CA PHE A 454 -55.07 17.51 20.69
C PHE A 454 -55.18 17.52 19.17
N HIS A 455 -54.63 16.52 18.46
CA HIS A 455 -54.71 16.43 16.99
C HIS A 455 -56.13 16.34 16.40
N GLY A 456 -57.15 15.97 17.19
CA GLY A 456 -58.54 15.92 16.73
C GLY A 456 -59.31 17.25 16.71
N THR A 457 -58.75 18.36 17.22
CA THR A 457 -59.48 19.65 17.39
C THR A 457 -59.11 20.73 16.37
N LYS A 458 -58.77 20.36 15.13
CA LYS A 458 -58.49 21.32 14.05
C LYS A 458 -59.65 21.61 13.08
N ASN A 459 -60.83 21.01 13.25
CA ASN A 459 -62.00 21.24 12.37
C ASN A 459 -63.17 21.97 13.05
N ALA A 460 -62.92 23.16 13.62
CA ALA A 460 -64.00 24.11 13.89
C ALA A 460 -63.62 25.47 13.29
N THR A 461 -64.48 25.91 12.38
CA THR A 461 -64.39 27.09 11.51
C THR A 461 -64.03 28.37 12.25
N ILE A 462 -63.08 29.09 11.66
CA ILE A 462 -62.71 30.47 12.00
C ILE A 462 -63.92 31.36 11.74
N ASP A 463 -64.43 32.03 12.78
CA ASP A 463 -65.22 33.24 12.63
C ASP A 463 -64.55 34.36 13.44
N HIS A 464 -64.25 35.45 12.75
CA HIS A 464 -63.43 36.56 13.25
C HIS A 464 -64.28 37.52 14.08
N GLY A 465 -63.94 37.71 15.37
CA GLY A 465 -64.32 38.93 16.08
C GLY A 465 -64.40 38.81 17.60
N SER A 466 -63.46 39.51 18.26
CA SER A 466 -63.57 40.02 19.64
C SER A 466 -63.06 39.16 20.81
N VAL A 467 -62.24 39.82 21.64
CA VAL A 467 -61.87 39.57 23.05
C VAL A 467 -60.75 38.55 23.35
N ASN A 468 -59.54 39.11 23.49
CA ASN A 468 -58.31 38.55 24.08
C ASN A 468 -58.40 38.06 25.55
N SER A 469 -59.57 37.64 26.03
CA SER A 469 -59.75 37.09 27.39
C SER A 469 -60.32 35.67 27.43
N GLN A 470 -60.86 35.15 26.32
CA GLN A 470 -61.40 33.77 26.26
C GLN A 470 -60.35 32.72 25.85
N ASN A 471 -59.24 33.14 25.24
CA ASN A 471 -58.19 32.23 24.79
C ASN A 471 -57.34 31.64 25.95
N ASN A 472 -57.25 32.34 27.08
CA ASN A 472 -56.51 31.83 28.25
C ASN A 472 -57.28 30.72 28.99
N ASN A 473 -58.60 30.84 29.13
CA ASN A 473 -59.40 29.80 29.80
C ASN A 473 -59.48 28.50 28.98
N ALA A 474 -59.58 28.58 27.65
CA ALA A 474 -59.55 27.40 26.79
C ALA A 474 -58.16 26.72 26.76
N ARG A 475 -57.09 27.51 26.93
CA ARG A 475 -55.72 27.00 27.10
C ARG A 475 -55.56 26.32 28.46
N ASP A 476 -56.07 26.91 29.53
CA ASP A 476 -56.00 26.35 30.88
C ASP A 476 -56.82 25.05 31.02
N ASP A 477 -57.94 24.92 30.31
CA ASP A 477 -58.71 23.67 30.22
C ASP A 477 -57.96 22.56 29.47
N LYS A 478 -57.27 22.90 28.37
CA LYS A 478 -56.41 21.93 27.65
C LYS A 478 -55.22 21.51 28.52
N LYS A 479 -54.60 22.45 29.25
CA LYS A 479 -53.54 22.18 30.22
C LYS A 479 -54.01 21.24 31.33
N GLN A 480 -55.17 21.49 31.94
CA GLN A 480 -55.71 20.62 33.00
C GLN A 480 -56.02 19.20 32.48
N LYS A 481 -56.50 19.05 31.24
CA LYS A 481 -56.78 17.75 30.63
C LYS A 481 -55.51 16.94 30.34
N LEU A 482 -54.45 17.59 29.84
CA LEU A 482 -53.14 16.98 29.65
C LEU A 482 -52.56 16.48 31.00
N ILE A 483 -52.58 17.33 32.02
CA ILE A 483 -52.09 17.02 33.37
C ILE A 483 -52.86 15.84 33.97
N PHE A 484 -54.19 15.82 33.81
CA PHE A 484 -55.00 14.71 34.30
C PHE A 484 -54.65 13.40 33.59
N LYS A 485 -54.41 13.41 32.28
CA LYS A 485 -54.07 12.20 31.51
C LYS A 485 -52.66 11.70 31.84
N LEU A 486 -51.67 12.58 31.91
CA LEU A 486 -50.29 12.24 32.27
C LEU A 486 -50.17 11.62 33.68
N ASN A 487 -50.97 12.11 34.63
CA ASN A 487 -51.02 11.56 35.98
C ASN A 487 -51.83 10.25 36.07
N THR A 488 -52.90 10.10 35.29
CA THR A 488 -53.73 8.87 35.29
C THR A 488 -53.09 7.72 34.50
N GLN A 489 -52.30 8.00 33.46
CA GLN A 489 -51.54 6.99 32.71
C GLN A 489 -50.20 6.61 33.38
N GLY A 490 -49.82 7.30 34.47
CA GLY A 490 -48.56 7.01 35.18
C GLY A 490 -47.29 7.45 34.44
N VAL A 491 -47.40 8.14 33.30
CA VAL A 491 -46.26 8.63 32.50
C VAL A 491 -45.42 9.62 33.29
N TYR A 492 -46.05 10.52 34.06
CA TYR A 492 -45.37 11.46 34.94
C TYR A 492 -44.59 10.75 36.07
N HIS A 493 -45.14 9.66 36.60
CA HIS A 493 -44.47 8.85 37.61
C HIS A 493 -43.28 8.07 37.02
N ASN A 494 -43.44 7.48 35.83
CA ASN A 494 -42.39 6.77 35.12
C ASN A 494 -41.24 7.71 34.72
N PHE A 495 -41.56 8.94 34.29
CA PHE A 495 -40.59 10.01 34.06
C PHE A 495 -39.73 10.25 35.32
N LYS A 496 -40.39 10.41 36.48
CA LYS A 496 -39.69 10.71 37.74
C LYS A 496 -38.77 9.57 38.17
N GLU A 497 -39.21 8.32 37.99
CA GLU A 497 -38.41 7.14 38.35
C GLU A 497 -37.26 6.87 37.37
N THR A 498 -37.42 7.13 36.07
CA THR A 498 -36.34 7.02 35.07
C THR A 498 -35.26 8.08 35.28
N LEU A 499 -35.66 9.33 35.49
CA LEU A 499 -34.73 10.42 35.77
C LEU A 499 -33.96 10.20 37.08
N LYS A 500 -34.63 9.70 38.12
CA LYS A 500 -34.02 9.27 39.38
C LYS A 500 -32.93 8.23 39.19
N LYS A 501 -33.14 7.22 38.34
CA LYS A 501 -32.12 6.19 38.06
C LYS A 501 -30.86 6.78 37.40
N ARG A 502 -30.98 7.84 36.61
CA ARG A 502 -29.87 8.53 35.91
C ARG A 502 -29.18 9.61 36.74
N ILE A 503 -29.88 10.27 37.66
CA ILE A 503 -29.32 11.29 38.57
C ILE A 503 -28.40 10.65 39.63
N ILE A 504 -28.71 9.45 40.11
CA ILE A 504 -27.94 8.78 41.17
C ILE A 504 -26.46 8.57 40.79
N PRO A 505 -26.11 8.06 39.60
CA PRO A 505 -24.72 8.01 39.12
C PRO A 505 -24.02 9.36 39.07
N VAL A 506 -24.69 10.43 38.61
CA VAL A 506 -24.13 11.80 38.53
C VAL A 506 -23.74 12.33 39.89
N ILE A 507 -24.64 12.17 40.88
CA ILE A 507 -24.38 12.63 42.25
C ILE A 507 -23.21 11.84 42.86
N ARG A 508 -23.12 10.53 42.58
CA ARG A 508 -22.03 9.68 43.06
C ARG A 508 -20.68 10.07 42.44
N ASP A 509 -20.63 10.35 41.15
CA ASP A 509 -19.41 10.76 40.44
C ASP A 509 -18.88 12.12 40.96
N ARG A 510 -19.77 13.11 41.13
CA ARG A 510 -19.42 14.40 41.74
C ARG A 510 -18.94 14.28 43.20
N PHE A 511 -19.51 13.36 43.98
CA PHE A 511 -19.05 13.05 45.34
C PHE A 511 -17.69 12.36 45.38
N ALA A 512 -17.37 11.54 44.38
CA ALA A 512 -16.06 10.91 44.25
C ALA A 512 -14.98 11.95 43.88
N GLN A 513 -15.30 12.88 42.99
CA GLN A 513 -14.43 14.00 42.60
C GLN A 513 -14.19 14.99 43.76
N SER A 514 -15.19 15.28 44.60
CA SER A 514 -14.99 16.15 45.77
C SER A 514 -14.09 15.54 46.84
N LYS A 515 -13.98 14.20 46.88
CA LYS A 515 -13.13 13.46 47.81
C LYS A 515 -11.64 13.58 47.46
N LEU A 516 -11.32 13.64 46.16
CA LEU A 516 -9.96 13.87 45.66
C LEU A 516 -9.45 15.30 45.96
N ILE A 517 -10.34 16.24 46.24
CA ILE A 517 -9.98 17.62 46.56
C ILE A 517 -9.70 17.80 48.07
N SER A 518 -10.32 17.00 48.95
CA SER A 518 -10.10 17.11 50.41
C SER A 518 -8.86 16.38 50.93
N ASP A 519 -8.25 15.48 50.15
CA ASP A 519 -7.04 14.75 50.54
C ASP A 519 -5.74 15.53 50.22
N ASN A 520 -5.83 16.78 49.75
CA ASN A 520 -4.71 17.63 49.34
C ASN A 520 -4.56 18.94 50.16
N ASP A 521 -4.86 18.91 51.47
CA ASP A 521 -4.40 19.95 52.40
C ASP A 521 -3.12 19.46 53.12
N PRO A 522 -1.95 20.08 52.89
CA PRO A 522 -0.71 19.76 53.59
C PRO A 522 -0.49 20.75 54.74
N ASP A 523 -0.78 20.39 55.99
CA ASP A 523 -0.14 21.04 57.16
C ASP A 523 -0.42 20.34 58.52
N GLY A 524 0.66 20.04 59.26
CA GLY A 524 0.73 19.83 60.73
C GLY A 524 0.47 18.39 61.25
N LEU A 525 1.48 17.55 61.44
CA LEU A 525 2.33 17.36 62.65
C LEU A 525 1.64 16.77 63.90
N ASP A 526 2.27 15.69 64.37
CA ASP A 526 2.42 15.21 65.76
C ASP A 526 1.60 13.99 66.29
N GLU A 527 2.40 12.97 66.61
CA GLU A 527 2.40 12.05 67.77
C GLU A 527 1.28 11.01 68.05
N GLU A 528 1.74 9.75 67.97
CA GLU A 528 1.67 8.66 68.97
C GLU A 528 0.35 8.19 69.64
N ASN A 529 0.34 6.85 69.78
CA ASN A 529 -0.40 6.03 70.75
C ASN A 529 -1.83 5.57 70.41
N GLY A 530 -1.91 4.31 69.96
CA GLY A 530 -2.51 3.24 70.76
C GLY A 530 -4.03 3.23 71.02
N THR A 531 -4.63 2.10 70.63
CA THR A 531 -5.86 1.47 71.16
C THR A 531 -7.25 1.93 70.67
N SER A 532 -7.78 1.11 69.76
CA SER A 532 -9.17 0.62 69.69
C SER A 532 -10.32 1.64 69.90
N SER A 533 -10.62 2.43 68.87
CA SER A 533 -11.96 3.03 68.68
C SER A 533 -12.35 3.33 67.22
N SER A 534 -11.52 2.93 66.23
CA SER A 534 -11.67 3.35 64.81
C SER A 534 -12.93 2.83 64.11
N LYS A 535 -13.41 1.62 64.42
CA LYS A 535 -14.62 1.06 63.77
C LYS A 535 -15.90 1.84 64.08
N THR A 536 -15.97 2.54 65.22
CA THR A 536 -17.17 3.28 65.62
C THR A 536 -17.23 4.68 64.98
N GLN A 537 -16.09 5.26 64.62
CA GLN A 537 -16.02 6.56 63.95
C GLN A 537 -16.20 6.45 62.43
N GLU A 538 -15.65 5.43 61.77
CA GLU A 538 -15.93 5.18 60.34
C GLU A 538 -17.40 4.85 60.09
N SER A 539 -18.03 4.07 60.98
CA SER A 539 -19.46 3.77 60.92
C SER A 539 -20.31 5.04 61.00
N LYS A 540 -20.05 5.90 62.01
CA LYS A 540 -20.76 7.18 62.18
C LYS A 540 -20.48 8.19 61.06
N ALA A 541 -19.26 8.21 60.51
CA ALA A 541 -18.93 9.04 59.36
C ALA A 541 -19.62 8.57 58.09
N ASN A 542 -19.74 7.25 57.87
CA ASN A 542 -20.53 6.69 56.77
C ASN A 542 -22.03 6.92 56.96
N GLU A 543 -22.53 6.92 58.20
CA GLU A 543 -23.93 7.19 58.52
C GLU A 543 -24.28 8.66 58.23
N LYS A 544 -23.46 9.61 58.70
CA LYS A 544 -23.58 11.03 58.37
C LYS A 544 -23.43 11.31 56.87
N LYS A 545 -22.58 10.57 56.16
CA LYS A 545 -22.44 10.67 54.70
C LYS A 545 -23.67 10.17 53.95
N LYS A 546 -24.30 9.08 54.41
CA LYS A 546 -25.57 8.60 53.88
C LYS A 546 -26.69 9.61 54.13
N GLU A 547 -26.70 10.24 55.31
CA GLU A 547 -27.67 11.26 55.68
C GLU A 547 -27.50 12.52 54.82
N TYR A 548 -26.27 12.99 54.60
CA TYR A 548 -25.97 14.14 53.74
C TYR A 548 -26.22 13.87 52.25
N PHE A 549 -25.88 12.68 51.76
CA PHE A 549 -26.26 12.22 50.42
C PHE A 549 -27.78 12.20 50.25
N GLY A 550 -28.51 11.73 51.26
CA GLY A 550 -29.97 11.77 51.32
C GLY A 550 -30.52 13.18 51.18
N HIS A 551 -29.94 14.16 51.89
CA HIS A 551 -30.36 15.57 51.84
C HIS A 551 -30.08 16.23 50.48
N ILE A 552 -28.93 15.97 49.85
CA ILE A 552 -28.63 16.51 48.51
C ILE A 552 -29.56 15.88 47.47
N TYR A 553 -29.79 14.57 47.56
CA TYR A 553 -30.71 13.90 46.67
C TYR A 553 -32.15 14.43 46.81
N THR A 554 -32.62 14.70 48.03
CA THR A 554 -33.95 15.31 48.23
C THR A 554 -34.01 16.71 47.64
N LEU A 555 -33.00 17.55 47.86
CA LEU A 555 -32.94 18.91 47.30
C LEU A 555 -32.90 18.92 45.76
N VAL A 556 -32.09 18.04 45.16
CA VAL A 556 -32.02 17.92 43.69
C VAL A 556 -33.34 17.41 43.13
N MET A 557 -33.99 16.45 43.79
CA MET A 557 -35.30 15.95 43.34
C MET A 557 -36.43 16.95 43.58
N GLU A 558 -36.33 17.79 44.61
CA GLU A 558 -37.21 18.94 44.82
C GLU A 558 -37.03 19.93 43.67
N GLU A 559 -35.80 20.29 43.30
CA GLU A 559 -35.57 21.23 42.20
C GLU A 559 -35.90 20.69 40.82
N VAL A 560 -35.63 19.41 40.59
CA VAL A 560 -36.12 18.71 39.40
C VAL A 560 -37.65 18.78 39.36
N HIS A 561 -38.33 18.63 40.50
CA HIS A 561 -39.78 18.76 40.58
C HIS A 561 -40.24 20.19 40.29
N THR A 562 -39.56 21.23 40.79
CA THR A 562 -39.88 22.65 40.51
C THR A 562 -39.66 23.00 39.05
N VAL A 563 -38.53 22.59 38.46
CA VAL A 563 -38.18 22.85 37.05
C VAL A 563 -39.07 22.06 36.10
N LEU A 564 -39.43 20.81 36.42
CA LEU A 564 -40.44 20.05 35.66
C LEU A 564 -41.79 20.71 35.71
N HIS A 565 -42.17 21.23 36.88
CA HIS A 565 -43.33 22.10 36.98
C HIS A 565 -43.12 23.26 35.99
N GLU A 566 -42.13 24.11 36.19
CA GLU A 566 -41.95 25.34 35.43
C GLU A 566 -41.85 25.14 33.90
N ALA A 567 -41.14 24.11 33.42
CA ALA A 567 -40.99 23.79 32.01
C ALA A 567 -42.28 23.24 31.37
N ILE A 568 -43.06 22.43 32.09
CA ILE A 568 -44.38 21.98 31.63
C ILE A 568 -45.41 23.13 31.72
N TYR A 569 -45.22 24.08 32.65
CA TYR A 569 -46.17 25.16 32.93
C TYR A 569 -45.96 26.45 32.10
N ASN A 570 -44.75 26.77 31.63
CA ASN A 570 -44.47 28.08 31.02
C ASN A 570 -44.12 28.11 29.52
N ASP A 571 -43.59 27.05 28.89
CA ASP A 571 -42.96 27.18 27.55
C ASP A 571 -43.46 26.16 26.50
N LEU A 572 -44.79 26.02 26.38
CA LEU A 572 -45.42 25.22 25.30
C LEU A 572 -45.06 25.72 23.89
N ASP A 573 -44.77 27.01 23.72
CA ASP A 573 -44.43 27.64 22.43
C ASP A 573 -43.06 27.19 21.89
N ALA A 574 -42.13 26.78 22.75
CA ALA A 574 -40.84 26.21 22.36
C ALA A 574 -40.98 24.75 21.88
N LEU A 575 -41.90 24.00 22.48
CA LEU A 575 -42.23 22.62 22.12
C LEU A 575 -42.94 22.52 20.75
N GLU A 576 -43.82 23.47 20.44
CA GLU A 576 -44.49 23.54 19.13
C GLU A 576 -43.51 23.90 17.97
N LYS A 577 -42.43 24.63 18.27
CA LYS A 577 -41.40 24.97 17.27
C LYS A 577 -40.43 23.82 17.01
N THR A 578 -40.11 23.02 18.03
CA THR A 578 -39.21 21.86 17.89
C THR A 578 -39.90 20.69 17.21
N SER A 579 -41.20 20.46 17.44
CA SER A 579 -41.97 19.43 16.74
C SER A 579 -42.15 19.71 15.25
N ALA A 580 -42.32 20.97 14.88
CA ALA A 580 -42.33 21.41 13.48
C ALA A 580 -40.99 21.19 12.76
N SER A 581 -39.86 21.14 13.49
CA SER A 581 -38.53 20.85 12.92
C SER A 581 -38.23 19.35 12.77
N MET A 582 -38.82 18.50 13.63
CA MET A 582 -38.58 17.05 13.66
C MET A 582 -39.43 16.25 12.66
N GLN A 583 -40.53 16.80 12.15
CA GLN A 583 -41.45 16.07 11.25
C GLN A 583 -41.12 16.18 9.74
N GLY A 584 -40.03 16.84 9.35
CA GLY A 584 -39.47 16.73 8.00
C GLY A 584 -38.27 15.78 8.00
N LYS A 585 -37.97 15.09 6.90
CA LYS A 585 -36.64 14.49 6.68
C LYS A 585 -35.68 15.54 6.09
N PRO A 586 -34.84 16.24 6.90
CA PRO A 586 -33.60 16.87 6.44
C PRO A 586 -32.34 16.48 7.24
N TYR A 587 -32.39 15.54 8.20
CA TYR A 587 -31.26 15.23 9.08
C TYR A 587 -30.00 14.71 8.36
N GLU A 588 -30.13 13.72 7.46
CA GLU A 588 -28.98 13.17 6.71
C GLU A 588 -28.30 14.21 5.79
N LYS A 589 -29.07 15.15 5.24
CA LYS A 589 -28.52 16.22 4.39
C LYS A 589 -27.78 17.27 5.20
N GLU A 590 -28.28 17.61 6.39
CA GLU A 590 -27.62 18.51 7.33
C GLU A 590 -26.31 17.90 7.87
N MET A 591 -26.33 16.61 8.19
CA MET A 591 -25.17 15.81 8.54
C MET A 591 -24.09 15.82 7.45
N ALA A 592 -24.49 15.49 6.21
CA ALA A 592 -23.61 15.52 5.05
C ALA A 592 -23.01 16.91 4.83
N ALA A 593 -23.84 17.97 4.88
CA ALA A 593 -23.40 19.34 4.72
C ALA A 593 -22.40 19.78 5.82
N MET A 594 -22.61 19.36 7.07
CA MET A 594 -21.69 19.65 8.18
C MET A 594 -20.35 18.93 8.00
N LEU A 595 -20.37 17.65 7.61
CA LEU A 595 -19.17 16.86 7.35
C LEU A 595 -18.37 17.38 6.16
N ASP A 596 -19.06 17.83 5.10
CA ASP A 596 -18.42 18.46 3.94
C ASP A 596 -17.80 19.81 4.32
N ALA A 597 -18.47 20.61 5.15
CA ALA A 597 -17.93 21.86 5.67
C ALA A 597 -16.67 21.63 6.52
N LEU A 598 -16.67 20.63 7.40
CA LEU A 598 -15.50 20.26 8.20
C LEU A 598 -14.35 19.72 7.33
N LYS A 599 -14.65 18.88 6.32
CA LYS A 599 -13.65 18.37 5.37
C LYS A 599 -13.00 19.51 4.59
N LEU A 600 -13.80 20.45 4.10
CA LEU A 600 -13.30 21.62 3.37
C LEU A 600 -12.43 22.52 4.26
N LYS A 601 -12.81 22.69 5.53
CA LYS A 601 -12.02 23.46 6.50
C LYS A 601 -10.71 22.77 6.88
N ALA A 602 -10.68 21.45 7.02
CA ALA A 602 -9.44 20.71 7.23
C ALA A 602 -8.50 20.88 6.03
N MET A 603 -9.03 20.70 4.81
CA MET A 603 -8.29 20.89 3.55
C MET A 603 -7.71 22.30 3.40
N GLU A 604 -8.46 23.35 3.79
CA GLU A 604 -7.96 24.73 3.84
C GLU A 604 -6.72 24.86 4.72
N ASN A 605 -6.77 24.33 5.95
CA ASN A 605 -5.69 24.44 6.91
C ASN A 605 -4.46 23.63 6.47
N GLU A 606 -4.66 22.48 5.81
CA GLU A 606 -3.58 21.73 5.17
C GLU A 606 -2.88 22.51 4.06
N VAL A 607 -3.64 23.21 3.21
CA VAL A 607 -3.07 24.04 2.13
C VAL A 607 -2.31 25.24 2.68
N ASN A 608 -2.80 25.84 3.76
CA ASN A 608 -2.15 26.96 4.45
C ASN A 608 -0.93 26.55 5.29
N GLY A 609 -0.73 25.24 5.53
CA GLY A 609 0.36 24.72 6.35
C GLY A 609 0.13 24.75 7.86
N ASP A 610 -1.12 24.92 8.32
CA ASP A 610 -1.49 24.88 9.74
C ASP A 610 -1.93 23.46 10.13
N ALA A 611 -0.94 22.60 10.37
CA ALA A 611 -1.16 21.18 10.67
C ALA A 611 -1.95 20.97 11.97
N GLU A 612 -1.68 21.74 13.01
CA GLU A 612 -2.33 21.58 14.33
C GLU A 612 -3.84 21.87 14.25
N LYS A 613 -4.22 22.96 13.56
CA LYS A 613 -5.65 23.26 13.37
C LYS A 613 -6.32 22.22 12.48
N SER A 614 -5.65 21.76 11.42
CA SER A 614 -6.20 20.70 10.57
C SER A 614 -6.43 19.40 11.34
N GLU A 615 -5.46 18.97 12.15
CA GLU A 615 -5.58 17.78 13.01
C GLU A 615 -6.79 17.88 13.93
N MET A 616 -6.95 19.01 14.62
CA MET A 616 -8.10 19.28 15.49
C MET A 616 -9.44 19.17 14.73
N ILE A 617 -9.51 19.68 13.50
CA ILE A 617 -10.73 19.63 12.68
C ILE A 617 -11.03 18.21 12.21
N HIS A 618 -10.02 17.44 11.80
CA HIS A 618 -10.19 16.02 11.47
C HIS A 618 -10.70 15.22 12.66
N LEU A 619 -10.13 15.42 13.86
CA LEU A 619 -10.61 14.78 15.09
C LEU A 619 -12.04 15.18 15.45
N ASN A 620 -12.39 16.46 15.29
CA ASN A 620 -13.78 16.92 15.47
C ASN A 620 -14.73 16.27 14.46
N ARG A 621 -14.29 16.07 13.21
CA ARG A 621 -15.06 15.37 12.18
C ARG A 621 -15.29 13.91 12.55
N ILE A 622 -14.25 13.21 13.06
CA ILE A 622 -14.36 11.84 13.58
C ILE A 622 -15.36 11.79 14.72
N ALA A 623 -15.18 12.63 15.75
CA ALA A 623 -16.05 12.65 16.92
C ALA A 623 -17.51 12.91 16.56
N TYR A 624 -17.76 13.84 15.64
CA TYR A 624 -19.09 14.11 15.10
C TYR A 624 -19.66 12.88 14.40
N THR A 625 -18.92 12.23 13.50
CA THR A 625 -19.40 10.99 12.87
C THR A 625 -19.64 9.84 13.85
N GLU A 626 -18.80 9.67 14.87
CA GLU A 626 -18.96 8.63 15.89
C GLU A 626 -20.26 8.83 16.68
N GLU A 627 -20.55 10.06 17.13
CA GLU A 627 -21.79 10.39 17.86
C GLU A 627 -23.03 10.03 17.03
N HIS A 628 -23.01 10.33 15.74
CA HIS A 628 -24.15 10.11 14.86
C HIS A 628 -24.28 8.66 14.37
N ALA A 629 -23.17 7.93 14.23
CA ALA A 629 -23.20 6.48 13.96
C ALA A 629 -23.85 5.69 15.11
N LEU A 630 -23.63 6.13 16.36
CA LEU A 630 -24.28 5.54 17.54
C LEU A 630 -25.78 5.82 17.59
N LEU A 631 -26.23 7.00 17.15
CA LEU A 631 -27.66 7.36 17.12
C LEU A 631 -28.44 6.56 16.08
N SER A 632 -27.86 6.31 14.90
CA SER A 632 -28.52 5.60 13.81
C SER A 632 -28.82 4.11 14.13
N ARG A 633 -27.97 3.45 14.93
CA ARG A 633 -28.18 2.04 15.33
C ARG A 633 -29.28 1.84 16.39
N ASN A 634 -29.68 2.89 17.11
CA ASN A 634 -30.73 2.80 18.12
C ASN A 634 -32.15 2.77 17.53
N ASP A 635 -32.34 3.29 16.30
CA ASP A 635 -33.63 3.26 15.59
C ASP A 635 -33.92 1.89 14.92
N ASP A 636 -32.88 1.09 14.65
CA ASP A 636 -32.99 -0.22 14.00
C ASP A 636 -33.65 -1.29 14.88
N HIS A 637 -33.77 -1.06 16.20
CA HIS A 637 -34.44 -2.00 17.10
C HIS A 637 -35.97 -2.08 16.91
N ILE A 638 -36.58 -1.21 16.08
CA ILE A 638 -38.02 -1.27 15.76
C ILE A 638 -38.32 -1.93 14.40
N GLN A 639 -37.30 -2.20 13.55
CA GLN A 639 -37.50 -2.78 12.22
C GLN A 639 -36.61 -4.02 11.95
N HIS A 640 -36.54 -4.95 12.90
CA HIS A 640 -36.16 -6.31 12.55
C HIS A 640 -37.32 -7.02 11.84
N HIS A 641 -37.48 -6.77 10.54
CA HIS A 641 -37.87 -7.76 9.54
C HIS A 641 -37.77 -7.12 8.15
N GLN A 642 -36.97 -7.75 7.28
CA GLN A 642 -36.84 -7.52 5.84
C GLN A 642 -35.92 -6.35 5.42
N THR A 643 -34.62 -6.64 5.27
CA THR A 643 -33.93 -6.73 3.95
C THR A 643 -32.41 -6.73 4.16
N HIS A 644 -31.78 -7.90 4.09
CA HIS A 644 -30.37 -8.00 3.73
C HIS A 644 -30.25 -7.65 2.24
N HIS A 645 -30.26 -6.36 1.92
CA HIS A 645 -29.79 -5.89 0.62
C HIS A 645 -28.34 -5.45 0.76
N GLN A 646 -27.45 -6.38 0.39
CA GLN A 646 -26.13 -6.06 -0.15
C GLN A 646 -26.32 -5.12 -1.34
N SER A 647 -26.17 -3.82 -1.11
CA SER A 647 -25.99 -2.79 -2.14
C SER A 647 -24.62 -2.15 -1.85
N ALA A 648 -23.54 -2.73 -2.37
CA ALA A 648 -22.92 -2.40 -3.65
C ALA A 648 -21.86 -1.28 -3.53
N ALA A 649 -20.62 -1.75 -3.44
CA ALA A 649 -19.38 -1.24 -4.02
C ALA A 649 -18.72 0.08 -3.55
N HIS A 650 -19.39 1.01 -2.87
CA HIS A 650 -18.67 2.18 -2.31
C HIS A 650 -19.18 2.56 -0.91
N PRO A 651 -18.29 2.62 0.10
CA PRO A 651 -18.68 3.17 1.40
C PRO A 651 -19.03 4.64 1.24
N SER A 652 -20.09 5.07 1.91
CA SER A 652 -20.52 6.48 1.92
C SER A 652 -19.32 7.37 2.30
N PRO A 653 -19.07 8.50 1.62
CA PRO A 653 -17.98 9.42 1.99
C PRO A 653 -18.14 10.00 3.40
N TYR A 654 -19.36 9.89 3.95
CA TYR A 654 -19.76 10.28 5.29
C TYR A 654 -19.68 9.14 6.32
N ALA A 655 -19.36 7.91 5.88
CA ALA A 655 -19.16 6.78 6.77
C ALA A 655 -17.93 7.02 7.66
N LEU A 656 -18.01 6.56 8.89
CA LEU A 656 -16.95 6.73 9.88
C LEU A 656 -15.59 6.19 9.39
N GLU A 657 -15.59 5.08 8.64
CA GLU A 657 -14.40 4.51 8.00
C GLU A 657 -13.72 5.49 7.01
N SER A 658 -14.50 6.19 6.19
CA SER A 658 -14.00 7.17 5.21
C SER A 658 -13.41 8.39 5.92
N VAL A 659 -13.97 8.79 7.06
CA VAL A 659 -13.43 9.87 7.89
C VAL A 659 -12.10 9.48 8.54
N TRP A 660 -12.00 8.26 9.07
CA TRP A 660 -10.74 7.73 9.59
C TRP A 660 -9.68 7.58 8.50
N TYR A 661 -10.06 7.20 7.28
CA TYR A 661 -9.16 7.14 6.14
C TYR A 661 -8.62 8.54 5.75
N ASP A 662 -9.48 9.55 5.67
CA ASP A 662 -9.06 10.94 5.42
C ASP A 662 -8.03 11.40 6.49
N TYR A 663 -8.27 11.08 7.76
CA TYR A 663 -7.34 11.40 8.86
C TYR A 663 -6.03 10.61 8.81
N ALA A 664 -6.07 9.32 8.42
CA ALA A 664 -4.88 8.51 8.23
C ALA A 664 -3.99 9.08 7.11
N ARG A 665 -4.59 9.51 6.00
CA ARG A 665 -3.89 10.17 4.89
C ARG A 665 -3.29 11.51 5.31
N PHE A 666 -4.04 12.33 6.06
CA PHE A 666 -3.52 13.57 6.63
C PHE A 666 -2.28 13.30 7.52
N SER A 667 -2.37 12.32 8.42
CA SER A 667 -1.26 11.94 9.31
C SER A 667 -0.01 11.49 8.54
N LEU A 668 -0.19 10.73 7.46
CA LEU A 668 0.92 10.35 6.56
C LEU A 668 1.56 11.57 5.89
N ILE A 669 0.76 12.52 5.39
CA ILE A 669 1.27 13.73 4.73
C ILE A 669 2.09 14.59 5.70
N GLN A 670 1.72 14.62 6.99
CA GLN A 670 2.50 15.29 8.04
C GLN A 670 3.77 14.52 8.45
N GLY A 671 3.94 13.28 8.01
CA GLY A 671 5.05 12.40 8.38
C GLY A 671 4.86 11.66 9.71
N ASP A 672 3.66 11.70 10.31
CA ASP A 672 3.34 10.96 11.54
C ASP A 672 2.83 9.55 11.21
N VAL A 673 3.80 8.65 11.03
CA VAL A 673 3.55 7.25 10.63
C VAL A 673 2.82 6.45 11.72
N GLU A 674 3.01 6.76 13.00
CA GLU A 674 2.36 6.05 14.11
C GLU A 674 0.86 6.36 14.16
N LYS A 675 0.49 7.64 14.10
CA LYS A 675 -0.92 8.07 14.04
C LYS A 675 -1.60 7.57 12.77
N ALA A 676 -0.91 7.59 11.64
CA ALA A 676 -1.43 7.01 10.40
C ALA A 676 -1.72 5.51 10.54
N GLY A 677 -0.76 4.74 11.06
CA GLY A 677 -0.91 3.30 11.26
C GLY A 677 -2.04 2.93 12.21
N THR A 678 -2.21 3.67 13.32
CA THR A 678 -3.35 3.46 14.22
C THR A 678 -4.68 3.81 13.56
N SER A 679 -4.75 4.91 12.81
CA SER A 679 -5.96 5.35 12.10
C SER A 679 -6.37 4.37 10.99
N PHE A 680 -5.42 3.81 10.23
CA PHE A 680 -5.72 2.74 9.28
C PHE A 680 -6.27 1.48 9.95
N ARG A 681 -5.70 1.07 11.10
CA ARG A 681 -6.24 -0.05 11.87
C ARG A 681 -7.66 0.23 12.38
N GLN A 682 -7.96 1.47 12.78
CA GLN A 682 -9.32 1.88 13.15
C GLN A 682 -10.27 1.82 11.94
N CYS A 683 -9.82 2.19 10.75
CA CYS A 683 -10.63 2.04 9.54
C CYS A 683 -10.93 0.56 9.24
N LEU A 684 -9.91 -0.32 9.33
CA LEU A 684 -10.04 -1.75 9.05
C LEU A 684 -10.83 -2.50 10.14
N SER A 685 -10.82 -2.02 11.39
CA SER A 685 -11.65 -2.58 12.46
C SER A 685 -13.13 -2.21 12.32
N LEU A 686 -13.45 -1.09 11.67
CA LEU A 686 -14.83 -0.71 11.33
C LEU A 686 -15.32 -1.44 10.08
N ASN A 687 -14.47 -1.56 9.07
CA ASN A 687 -14.77 -2.27 7.83
C ASN A 687 -13.52 -2.97 7.26
N ALA A 688 -13.46 -4.29 7.43
CA ALA A 688 -12.37 -5.12 6.93
C ALA A 688 -12.28 -5.15 5.40
N HIS A 689 -13.35 -4.77 4.69
CA HIS A 689 -13.43 -4.77 3.22
C HIS A 689 -13.15 -3.39 2.59
N SER A 690 -12.70 -2.39 3.36
CA SER A 690 -12.35 -1.08 2.82
C SER A 690 -11.04 -1.13 2.03
N LEU A 691 -11.14 -1.23 0.69
CA LEU A 691 -9.98 -1.32 -0.21
C LEU A 691 -9.01 -0.14 -0.10
N PRO A 692 -9.45 1.14 -0.11
CA PRO A 692 -8.52 2.27 -0.04
C PRO A 692 -7.68 2.27 1.24
N ALA A 693 -8.30 1.92 2.38
CA ALA A 693 -7.62 1.84 3.67
C ALA A 693 -6.63 0.68 3.73
N LEU A 694 -6.99 -0.46 3.14
CA LEU A 694 -6.13 -1.64 3.10
C LEU A 694 -4.91 -1.43 2.19
N ILE A 695 -5.09 -0.81 1.02
CA ILE A 695 -4.00 -0.42 0.11
C ILE A 695 -3.08 0.59 0.79
N GLY A 696 -3.65 1.65 1.40
CA GLY A 696 -2.88 2.66 2.13
C GLY A 696 -2.08 2.10 3.30
N TYR A 697 -2.69 1.19 4.08
CA TYR A 697 -2.01 0.52 5.19
C TYR A 697 -0.90 -0.42 4.71
N THR A 698 -1.14 -1.19 3.64
CA THR A 698 -0.12 -2.07 3.05
C THR A 698 1.06 -1.25 2.52
N ALA A 699 0.81 -0.12 1.86
CA ALA A 699 1.86 0.81 1.42
C ALA A 699 2.66 1.37 2.61
N LEU A 700 1.99 1.72 3.70
CA LEU A 700 2.66 2.17 4.93
C LEU A 700 3.55 1.09 5.55
N LEU A 701 3.06 -0.15 5.62
CA LEU A 701 3.84 -1.28 6.13
C LEU A 701 5.06 -1.60 5.24
N CYS A 702 4.93 -1.41 3.91
CA CYS A 702 6.05 -1.49 2.97
C CYS A 702 7.11 -0.42 3.25
N GLU A 703 6.72 0.84 3.51
CA GLU A 703 7.64 1.93 3.88
C GLU A 703 8.37 1.61 5.20
N LEU A 704 7.64 1.07 6.19
CA LEU A 704 8.17 0.64 7.48
C LEU A 704 9.01 -0.65 7.42
N ARG A 705 9.02 -1.35 6.28
CA ARG A 705 9.67 -2.65 6.08
C ARG A 705 9.19 -3.76 7.02
N ASP A 706 7.92 -3.72 7.42
CA ASP A 706 7.29 -4.77 8.22
C ASP A 706 6.82 -5.94 7.35
N PHE A 707 7.79 -6.69 6.83
CA PHE A 707 7.57 -7.74 5.83
C PHE A 707 6.73 -8.94 6.32
N VAL A 708 6.51 -9.08 7.63
CA VAL A 708 5.65 -10.15 8.17
C VAL A 708 4.19 -9.80 7.95
N HIS A 709 3.81 -8.57 8.31
CA HIS A 709 2.43 -8.11 8.15
C HIS A 709 2.11 -7.78 6.69
N VAL A 710 3.05 -7.21 5.92
CA VAL A 710 2.85 -6.91 4.49
C VAL A 710 2.45 -8.15 3.70
N GLU A 711 3.01 -9.32 4.00
CA GLU A 711 2.66 -10.55 3.27
C GLU A 711 1.18 -10.89 3.40
N HIS A 712 0.66 -10.83 4.62
CA HIS A 712 -0.72 -11.18 4.92
C HIS A 712 -1.69 -10.10 4.41
N PHE A 713 -1.42 -8.83 4.73
CA PHE A 713 -2.25 -7.71 4.26
C PHE A 713 -2.20 -7.56 2.74
N GLY A 714 -1.05 -7.72 2.10
CA GLY A 714 -0.88 -7.66 0.64
C GLY A 714 -1.67 -8.76 -0.08
N LYS A 715 -1.58 -10.02 0.38
CA LYS A 715 -2.38 -11.14 -0.18
C LYS A 715 -3.88 -10.91 -0.02
N ASN A 716 -4.32 -10.44 1.15
CA ASN A 716 -5.72 -10.08 1.39
C ASN A 716 -6.17 -8.92 0.50
N THR A 717 -5.30 -7.91 0.28
CA THR A 717 -5.58 -6.76 -0.60
C THR A 717 -5.84 -7.22 -2.03
N VAL A 718 -4.97 -8.07 -2.57
CA VAL A 718 -5.15 -8.63 -3.93
C VAL A 718 -6.44 -9.44 -4.02
N THR A 719 -6.72 -10.28 -3.03
CA THR A 719 -7.93 -11.12 -3.02
C THR A 719 -9.20 -10.28 -3.02
N LEU A 720 -9.29 -9.29 -2.12
CA LEU A 720 -10.45 -8.39 -2.03
C LEU A 720 -10.59 -7.47 -3.25
N ALA A 721 -9.48 -6.99 -3.81
CA ALA A 721 -9.52 -6.15 -5.00
C ALA A 721 -10.04 -6.94 -6.21
N LEU A 722 -9.60 -8.19 -6.37
CA LEU A 722 -10.07 -9.08 -7.44
C LEU A 722 -11.54 -9.46 -7.29
N THR A 723 -12.02 -9.74 -6.07
CA THR A 723 -13.44 -10.02 -5.84
C THR A 723 -14.30 -8.81 -6.18
N ALA A 724 -13.92 -7.60 -5.73
CA ALA A 724 -14.61 -6.36 -6.07
C ALA A 724 -14.60 -6.08 -7.59
N TYR A 725 -13.45 -6.30 -8.23
CA TYR A 725 -13.29 -6.12 -9.68
C TYR A 725 -14.20 -7.08 -10.47
N SER A 726 -14.22 -8.37 -10.12
CA SER A 726 -15.08 -9.36 -10.75
C SER A 726 -16.58 -9.11 -10.54
N ALA A 727 -16.97 -8.51 -9.42
CA ALA A 727 -18.35 -8.10 -9.17
C ALA A 727 -18.73 -6.88 -10.03
N SER A 728 -17.79 -5.96 -10.26
CA SER A 728 -18.02 -4.71 -11.02
C SER A 728 -18.17 -4.90 -12.53
N THR A 729 -17.55 -5.94 -13.11
CA THR A 729 -17.69 -6.28 -14.54
C THR A 729 -19.13 -6.63 -14.92
N PHE A 730 -19.96 -7.02 -13.95
CA PHE A 730 -21.40 -7.29 -14.16
C PHE A 730 -22.29 -6.05 -14.02
N THR A 731 -21.83 -5.00 -13.32
CA THR A 731 -22.66 -3.82 -12.97
C THR A 731 -22.34 -2.56 -13.76
N GLY A 732 -21.27 -2.56 -14.57
CA GLY A 732 -20.92 -1.47 -15.50
C GLY A 732 -20.29 -0.23 -14.84
N VAL A 733 -20.02 -0.25 -13.54
CA VAL A 733 -19.32 0.82 -12.80
C VAL A 733 -17.83 0.47 -12.72
N THR A 734 -17.09 0.69 -13.81
CA THR A 734 -15.73 0.16 -13.96
C THR A 734 -14.60 1.16 -13.73
N LYS A 735 -14.86 2.48 -13.65
CA LYS A 735 -13.78 3.48 -13.82
C LYS A 735 -12.73 3.58 -12.71
N THR A 736 -13.00 3.13 -11.49
CA THR A 736 -12.10 3.34 -10.33
C THR A 736 -11.61 2.05 -9.67
N ILE A 737 -12.21 0.89 -9.95
CA ILE A 737 -11.86 -0.35 -9.23
C ILE A 737 -10.60 -0.99 -9.80
N TRP A 738 -10.37 -0.86 -11.11
CA TRP A 738 -9.17 -1.42 -11.75
C TRP A 738 -7.87 -0.80 -11.21
N THR A 739 -7.87 0.48 -10.81
CA THR A 739 -6.70 1.14 -10.23
C THR A 739 -6.30 0.50 -8.91
N ASP A 740 -7.27 0.13 -8.08
CA ASP A 740 -7.05 -0.53 -6.79
C ASP A 740 -6.44 -1.92 -6.97
N VAL A 741 -6.86 -2.66 -7.99
CA VAL A 741 -6.29 -3.98 -8.32
C VAL A 741 -4.85 -3.87 -8.80
N VAL A 742 -4.56 -2.89 -9.67
CA VAL A 742 -3.20 -2.62 -10.14
C VAL A 742 -2.29 -2.26 -8.97
N LEU A 743 -2.74 -1.39 -8.05
CA LEU A 743 -1.99 -1.04 -6.83
C LEU A 743 -1.77 -2.25 -5.92
N ALA A 744 -2.79 -3.09 -5.71
CA ALA A 744 -2.68 -4.28 -4.87
C ALA A 744 -1.59 -5.25 -5.38
N HIS A 745 -1.61 -5.55 -6.69
CA HIS A 745 -0.58 -6.39 -7.31
C HIS A 745 0.81 -5.72 -7.30
N ALA A 746 0.89 -4.41 -7.56
CA ALA A 746 2.15 -3.68 -7.54
C ALA A 746 2.77 -3.62 -6.13
N LEU A 747 1.95 -3.47 -5.07
CA LEU A 747 2.39 -3.49 -3.68
C LEU A 747 2.92 -4.88 -3.28
N LEU A 748 2.26 -5.95 -3.72
CA LEU A 748 2.71 -7.31 -3.45
C LEU A 748 3.99 -7.65 -4.24
N ALA A 749 4.13 -7.15 -5.47
CA ALA A 749 5.39 -7.23 -6.22
C ALA A 749 6.53 -6.47 -5.50
N PHE A 750 6.26 -5.25 -5.03
CA PHE A 750 7.21 -4.45 -4.26
C PHE A 750 7.70 -5.20 -3.02
N TYR A 751 6.78 -5.85 -2.31
CA TYR A 751 7.09 -6.73 -1.19
C TYR A 751 8.05 -7.86 -1.56
N PHE A 752 7.80 -8.59 -2.65
CA PHE A 752 8.67 -9.70 -3.06
C PHE A 752 10.09 -9.22 -3.42
N VAL A 753 10.21 -8.07 -4.09
CA VAL A 753 11.50 -7.46 -4.43
C VAL A 753 12.28 -7.06 -3.17
N GLN A 754 11.62 -6.50 -2.16
CA GLN A 754 12.29 -5.97 -0.97
C GLN A 754 12.52 -7.02 0.14
N SER A 755 11.66 -8.02 0.26
CA SER A 755 11.70 -9.01 1.34
C SER A 755 12.79 -10.08 1.18
N GLY A 756 13.38 -10.20 -0.02
CA GLY A 756 14.37 -11.25 -0.33
C GLY A 756 13.80 -12.67 -0.33
N LYS A 757 12.48 -12.84 -0.16
CA LYS A 757 11.79 -14.14 -0.20
C LYS A 757 11.62 -14.70 -1.60
N ASP A 758 11.83 -13.88 -2.63
CA ASP A 758 11.86 -14.30 -4.03
C ASP A 758 13.28 -14.20 -4.58
N PRO A 759 14.14 -15.20 -4.33
CA PRO A 759 15.52 -15.20 -4.84
C PRO A 759 15.57 -15.30 -6.37
N THR A 760 14.47 -15.69 -7.01
CA THR A 760 14.39 -15.87 -8.47
C THR A 760 13.81 -14.66 -9.20
N GLY A 761 13.10 -13.77 -8.51
CA GLY A 761 12.34 -12.66 -9.10
C GLY A 761 11.05 -13.07 -9.82
N ASN A 762 10.69 -14.36 -9.81
CA ASN A 762 9.54 -14.88 -10.56
C ASN A 762 8.19 -14.54 -9.92
N LEU A 763 8.11 -14.50 -8.58
CA LEU A 763 6.89 -14.12 -7.87
C LEU A 763 6.61 -12.63 -8.06
N ALA A 764 7.65 -11.80 -7.95
CA ALA A 764 7.56 -10.38 -8.25
C ALA A 764 7.12 -10.16 -9.72
N LEU A 765 7.76 -10.86 -10.66
CA LEU A 765 7.42 -10.77 -12.08
C LEU A 765 5.97 -11.20 -12.37
N PHE A 766 5.49 -12.25 -11.72
CA PHE A 766 4.12 -12.74 -11.88
C PHE A 766 3.09 -11.68 -11.48
N GLU A 767 3.24 -11.08 -10.29
CA GLU A 767 2.32 -10.05 -9.82
C GLU A 767 2.39 -8.79 -10.71
N LEU A 768 3.58 -8.42 -11.19
CA LEU A 768 3.74 -7.32 -12.14
C LEU A 768 3.06 -7.59 -13.49
N LEU A 769 3.15 -8.81 -14.02
CA LEU A 769 2.50 -9.18 -15.28
C LEU A 769 0.98 -9.12 -15.16
N LYS A 770 0.41 -9.51 -14.01
CA LYS A 770 -1.02 -9.34 -13.74
C LYS A 770 -1.43 -7.87 -13.69
N ALA A 771 -0.68 -7.05 -12.96
CA ALA A 771 -0.90 -5.61 -12.90
C ALA A 771 -0.81 -4.98 -14.30
N GLN A 772 0.19 -5.35 -15.10
CA GLN A 772 0.38 -4.89 -16.47
C GLN A 772 -0.80 -5.26 -17.36
N HIS A 773 -1.30 -6.49 -17.27
CA HIS A 773 -2.44 -6.94 -18.08
C HIS A 773 -3.70 -6.10 -17.81
N ILE A 774 -4.02 -5.85 -16.54
CA ILE A 774 -5.17 -5.02 -16.14
C ILE A 774 -4.97 -3.58 -16.62
N LEU A 775 -3.76 -3.04 -16.45
CA LEU A 775 -3.39 -1.70 -16.90
C LEU A 775 -3.55 -1.54 -18.43
N GLN A 776 -3.21 -2.56 -19.22
CA GLN A 776 -3.39 -2.56 -20.68
C GLN A 776 -4.86 -2.69 -21.11
N HIS A 777 -5.67 -3.45 -20.36
CA HIS A 777 -7.06 -3.71 -20.69
C HIS A 777 -7.98 -2.53 -20.33
N ASP A 778 -7.85 -1.99 -19.10
CA ASP A 778 -8.78 -0.98 -18.56
C ASP A 778 -8.20 0.44 -18.50
N GLY A 779 -6.88 0.59 -18.59
CA GLY A 779 -6.19 1.88 -18.46
C GLY A 779 -6.36 2.82 -19.67
N GLY A 780 -7.19 2.47 -20.65
CA GLY A 780 -7.47 3.30 -21.82
C GLY A 780 -6.25 3.55 -22.72
N ASP A 781 -6.30 4.63 -23.51
CA ASP A 781 -5.28 4.92 -24.53
C ASP A 781 -3.89 5.21 -23.94
N THR A 782 -3.81 5.75 -22.72
CA THR A 782 -2.56 6.03 -22.03
C THR A 782 -1.74 4.77 -21.77
N TYR A 783 -2.41 3.68 -21.38
CA TYR A 783 -1.79 2.46 -20.90
C TYR A 783 -1.88 1.27 -21.85
N LYS A 784 -2.38 1.48 -23.08
CA LYS A 784 -2.53 0.43 -24.10
C LYS A 784 -1.26 -0.39 -24.37
N ASN A 785 -0.10 0.25 -24.26
CA ASN A 785 1.22 -0.38 -24.42
C ASN A 785 2.00 -0.44 -23.09
N ALA A 786 1.30 -0.47 -21.95
CA ALA A 786 1.94 -0.46 -20.64
C ALA A 786 2.96 -1.61 -20.51
N CYS A 787 4.10 -1.31 -19.91
CA CYS A 787 5.19 -2.24 -19.64
C CYS A 787 5.37 -2.44 -18.13
N LEU A 788 6.33 -3.27 -17.70
CA LEU A 788 6.59 -3.46 -16.27
C LEU A 788 6.99 -2.14 -15.58
N ALA A 789 7.73 -1.28 -16.28
CA ALA A 789 8.08 0.05 -15.78
C ALA A 789 6.85 0.96 -15.58
N SER A 790 5.79 0.79 -16.37
CA SER A 790 4.52 1.51 -16.23
C SER A 790 3.85 1.23 -14.89
N VAL A 791 3.86 -0.04 -14.46
CA VAL A 791 3.30 -0.47 -13.16
C VAL A 791 4.06 0.19 -12.00
N TRP A 792 5.39 0.24 -12.10
CA TRP A 792 6.22 0.90 -11.10
C TRP A 792 6.02 2.42 -11.04
N ILE A 793 5.89 3.09 -12.20
CA ILE A 793 5.56 4.53 -12.25
C ILE A 793 4.18 4.79 -11.64
N PHE A 794 3.20 3.92 -11.90
CA PHE A 794 1.86 4.00 -11.33
C PHE A 794 1.89 3.87 -9.79
N LEU A 795 2.67 2.93 -9.27
CA LEU A 795 2.88 2.77 -7.82
C LEU A 795 3.63 3.97 -7.21
N ALA A 796 4.66 4.47 -7.89
CA ALA A 796 5.43 5.64 -7.45
C ALA A 796 4.54 6.89 -7.39
N GLU A 797 3.61 7.04 -8.31
CA GLU A 797 2.64 8.14 -8.30
C GLU A 797 1.72 8.09 -7.08
N TYR A 798 1.13 6.92 -6.80
CA TYR A 798 0.27 6.73 -5.62
C TYR A 798 1.03 6.98 -4.30
N THR A 799 2.24 6.43 -4.18
CA THR A 799 3.06 6.59 -2.97
C THR A 799 3.57 8.03 -2.78
N ASN A 800 3.77 8.77 -3.88
CA ASN A 800 4.09 10.20 -3.81
C ASN A 800 2.91 11.06 -3.31
N GLU A 801 1.67 10.68 -3.67
CA GLU A 801 0.47 11.34 -3.14
C GLU A 801 0.34 11.16 -1.62
N LEU A 802 0.78 10.01 -1.09
CA LEU A 802 0.82 9.72 0.35
C LEU A 802 2.09 10.23 1.06
N LYS A 803 3.01 10.88 0.34
CA LYS A 803 4.32 11.35 0.86
C LYS A 803 5.21 10.24 1.44
N LEU A 804 5.07 9.02 0.94
CA LEU A 804 5.95 7.88 1.24
C LEU A 804 7.23 7.98 0.38
N HIS A 805 8.16 8.85 0.79
CA HIS A 805 9.32 9.22 -0.01
C HIS A 805 10.26 8.05 -0.33
N GLY A 806 10.49 7.13 0.62
CA GLY A 806 11.40 6.00 0.42
C GLY A 806 10.88 5.04 -0.65
N MET A 807 9.61 4.66 -0.55
CA MET A 807 8.93 3.80 -1.51
C MET A 807 8.77 4.47 -2.88
N THR A 808 8.47 5.77 -2.92
CA THR A 808 8.39 6.54 -4.18
C THR A 808 9.72 6.49 -4.94
N GLN A 809 10.84 6.76 -4.25
CA GLN A 809 12.16 6.74 -4.88
C GLN A 809 12.54 5.34 -5.37
N LEU A 810 12.34 4.32 -4.54
CA LEU A 810 12.60 2.93 -4.92
C LEU A 810 11.71 2.49 -6.09
N GLY A 811 10.44 2.90 -6.13
CA GLY A 811 9.53 2.63 -7.25
C GLY A 811 10.06 3.21 -8.56
N LEU A 812 10.58 4.43 -8.55
CA LEU A 812 11.19 5.05 -9.75
C LEU A 812 12.49 4.36 -10.18
N GLU A 813 13.34 3.96 -9.23
CA GLU A 813 14.56 3.19 -9.51
C GLU A 813 14.24 1.81 -10.10
N LEU A 814 13.21 1.13 -9.58
CA LEU A 814 12.69 -0.12 -10.13
C LEU A 814 12.06 0.05 -11.51
N ALA A 815 11.39 1.18 -11.76
CA ALA A 815 10.88 1.48 -13.10
C ALA A 815 12.02 1.54 -14.13
N ASP A 816 13.19 2.09 -13.77
CA ASP A 816 14.34 2.14 -14.66
C ASP A 816 15.05 0.80 -14.82
N SER A 817 15.17 0.00 -13.75
CA SER A 817 15.82 -1.32 -13.82
C SER A 817 15.01 -2.34 -14.63
N PHE A 818 13.68 -2.29 -14.55
CA PHE A 818 12.78 -3.20 -15.28
C PHE A 818 12.46 -2.72 -16.71
N ARG A 819 13.01 -1.59 -17.15
CA ARG A 819 12.79 -1.05 -18.50
C ARG A 819 13.69 -1.73 -19.52
N LYS A 820 13.08 -2.46 -20.47
CA LYS A 820 13.81 -3.07 -21.59
C LYS A 820 14.01 -2.08 -22.74
N PRO A 821 15.02 -2.27 -23.61
CA PRO A 821 15.28 -1.36 -24.74
C PRO A 821 14.12 -1.18 -25.73
N ARG A 822 13.18 -2.15 -25.79
CA ARG A 822 12.00 -2.11 -26.66
C ARG A 822 10.77 -1.51 -25.99
N ASP A 823 10.83 -1.20 -24.69
CA ASP A 823 9.69 -0.70 -23.94
C ASP A 823 9.47 0.80 -24.23
N VAL A 824 8.25 1.13 -24.63
CA VAL A 824 7.85 2.49 -24.97
C VAL A 824 6.86 3.00 -23.94
N LEU A 825 7.33 3.89 -23.07
CA LEU A 825 6.48 4.63 -22.14
C LEU A 825 5.67 5.70 -22.92
N SER A 826 4.40 5.86 -22.57
CA SER A 826 3.55 6.92 -23.11
C SER A 826 4.10 8.31 -22.77
N ALA A 827 3.58 9.34 -23.45
CA ALA A 827 3.93 10.72 -23.14
C ALA A 827 3.59 11.09 -21.69
N GLN A 828 2.39 10.72 -21.23
CA GLN A 828 1.91 11.01 -19.88
C GLN A 828 2.75 10.33 -18.81
N GLU A 829 3.09 9.04 -18.97
CA GLU A 829 3.95 8.33 -18.01
C GLU A 829 5.34 8.96 -17.91
N ARG A 830 5.91 9.39 -19.04
CA ARG A 830 7.20 10.09 -19.08
C ARG A 830 7.15 11.46 -18.39
N VAL A 831 6.01 12.14 -18.44
CA VAL A 831 5.78 13.42 -17.75
C VAL A 831 5.62 13.17 -16.26
N VAL A 832 4.72 12.27 -15.85
CA VAL A 832 4.47 11.88 -14.46
C VAL A 832 5.77 11.48 -13.77
N LYS A 833 6.56 10.59 -14.38
CA LYS A 833 7.86 10.15 -13.86
C LYS A 833 8.77 11.35 -13.56
N ARG A 834 8.95 12.27 -14.52
CA ARG A 834 9.80 13.46 -14.37
C ARG A 834 9.29 14.42 -13.30
N VAL A 835 7.96 14.59 -13.19
CA VAL A 835 7.37 15.48 -12.21
C VAL A 835 7.57 14.93 -10.79
N ILE A 836 7.40 13.62 -10.57
CA ILE A 836 7.65 12.98 -9.27
C ILE A 836 9.15 13.07 -8.91
N GLU A 837 10.05 12.80 -9.88
CA GLU A 837 11.49 13.00 -9.68
C GLU A 837 11.81 14.44 -9.29
N ALA A 838 11.23 15.43 -9.98
CA ALA A 838 11.43 16.84 -9.70
C ALA A 838 10.90 17.23 -8.30
N GLU A 839 9.73 16.73 -7.90
CA GLU A 839 9.19 16.98 -6.56
C GLU A 839 10.10 16.41 -5.47
N SER A 840 10.62 15.20 -5.65
CA SER A 840 11.62 14.60 -4.76
C SER A 840 12.89 15.47 -4.66
N ARG A 841 13.39 16.00 -5.78
CA ARG A 841 14.55 16.92 -5.79
C ARG A 841 14.27 18.26 -5.10
N LEU A 842 13.05 18.79 -5.22
CA LEU A 842 12.65 20.01 -4.49
C LEU A 842 12.64 19.80 -2.98
N VAL A 843 12.14 18.64 -2.53
CA VAL A 843 12.21 18.27 -1.10
C VAL A 843 13.67 18.15 -0.64
N ALA A 844 14.56 17.65 -1.49
CA ALA A 844 16.00 17.60 -1.22
C ALA A 844 16.71 18.98 -1.32
N GLY A 845 16.01 20.05 -1.69
CA GLY A 845 16.56 21.41 -1.83
C GLY A 845 17.33 21.69 -3.14
N ASP A 846 17.26 20.78 -4.12
CA ASP A 846 17.94 20.91 -5.42
C ASP A 846 16.99 21.47 -6.49
N SER A 847 16.67 22.77 -6.37
CA SER A 847 15.70 23.46 -7.23
C SER A 847 16.13 23.53 -8.70
N ASP A 848 17.43 23.64 -8.99
CA ASP A 848 17.93 23.79 -10.36
C ASP A 848 17.73 22.52 -11.19
N ARG A 849 18.01 21.35 -10.59
CA ARG A 849 17.74 20.06 -11.26
C ARG A 849 16.25 19.82 -11.41
N ALA A 850 15.44 20.18 -10.42
CA ALA A 850 13.99 20.06 -10.51
C ALA A 850 13.42 20.90 -11.66
N ILE A 851 13.86 22.16 -11.81
CA ILE A 851 13.43 23.03 -12.93
C ILE A 851 13.79 22.41 -14.28
N LYS A 852 14.98 21.83 -14.41
CA LYS A 852 15.38 21.14 -15.65
C LYS A 852 14.45 19.97 -15.97
N LEU A 853 14.21 19.09 -15.01
CA LEU A 853 13.32 17.93 -15.19
C LEU A 853 11.89 18.35 -15.55
N LEU A 854 11.38 19.43 -14.96
CA LEU A 854 10.05 19.97 -15.23
C LEU A 854 9.96 20.62 -16.63
N ARG A 855 11.00 21.32 -17.07
CA ARG A 855 11.07 21.84 -18.45
C ARG A 855 11.10 20.69 -19.45
N ASP A 856 11.90 19.65 -19.21
CA ASP A 856 11.94 18.45 -20.04
C ASP A 856 10.58 17.74 -20.08
N ALA A 857 9.81 17.78 -18.98
CA ALA A 857 8.44 17.24 -18.94
C ALA A 857 7.47 18.08 -19.78
N LEU A 858 7.56 19.41 -19.70
CA LEU A 858 6.71 20.34 -20.45
C LEU A 858 7.04 20.38 -21.95
N GLU A 859 8.25 20.01 -22.36
CA GLU A 859 8.58 19.77 -23.77
C GLU A 859 7.80 18.58 -24.36
N ILE A 860 7.46 17.59 -23.53
CA ILE A 860 6.66 16.43 -23.93
C ILE A 860 5.17 16.80 -23.95
N GLU A 861 4.68 17.39 -22.86
CA GLU A 861 3.27 17.80 -22.73
C GLU A 861 3.16 19.25 -22.21
N PRO A 862 3.01 20.23 -23.12
CA PRO A 862 3.01 21.65 -22.74
C PRO A 862 1.82 22.09 -21.87
N SER A 863 0.71 21.34 -21.89
CA SER A 863 -0.53 21.69 -21.18
C SER A 863 -0.67 21.03 -19.80
N HIS A 864 0.33 20.27 -19.32
CA HIS A 864 0.23 19.49 -18.09
C HIS A 864 0.17 20.38 -16.83
N PRO A 865 -0.97 20.50 -16.13
CA PRO A 865 -1.16 21.51 -15.09
C PRO A 865 -0.33 21.25 -13.83
N PHE A 866 -0.14 19.98 -13.46
CA PHE A 866 0.64 19.63 -12.27
C PHE A 866 2.13 19.93 -12.46
N ALA A 867 2.65 19.79 -13.69
CA ALA A 867 4.05 20.14 -13.99
C ALA A 867 4.28 21.66 -13.86
N TRP A 868 3.34 22.47 -14.37
CA TRP A 868 3.36 23.93 -14.21
C TRP A 868 3.24 24.37 -12.75
N LEU A 869 2.40 23.71 -11.95
CA LEU A 869 2.26 23.97 -10.51
C LEU A 869 3.58 23.75 -9.76
N ILE A 870 4.21 22.58 -9.98
CA ILE A 870 5.49 22.26 -9.32
C ILE A 870 6.62 23.15 -9.84
N LEU A 871 6.60 23.56 -11.12
CA LEU A 871 7.58 24.49 -11.68
C LEU A 871 7.47 25.89 -11.07
N GLY A 872 6.25 26.40 -10.89
CA GLY A 872 6.01 27.65 -10.18
C GLY A 872 6.54 27.60 -8.74
N LYS A 873 6.29 26.49 -8.03
CA LYS A 873 6.86 26.25 -6.70
C LYS A 873 8.40 26.23 -6.71
N ALA A 874 9.01 25.60 -7.72
CA ALA A 874 10.46 25.51 -7.85
C ALA A 874 11.12 26.88 -8.01
N TYR A 875 10.55 27.78 -8.82
CA TYR A 875 11.07 29.15 -8.98
C TYR A 875 10.93 29.99 -7.71
N LEU A 876 9.85 29.82 -6.94
CA LEU A 876 9.69 30.52 -5.66
C LEU A 876 10.69 30.06 -4.59
N GLN A 877 11.23 28.84 -4.71
CA GLN A 877 12.23 28.30 -3.79
C GLN A 877 13.67 28.67 -4.17
N GLN A 878 13.91 29.22 -5.37
CA GLN A 878 15.24 29.67 -5.77
C GLN A 878 15.69 30.92 -4.98
N LYS A 879 17.00 31.04 -4.76
CA LYS A 879 17.61 32.19 -4.07
C LYS A 879 17.48 33.49 -4.87
N GLU A 880 17.54 33.39 -6.19
CA GLU A 880 17.16 34.47 -7.09
C GLU A 880 15.64 34.44 -7.19
N ASN A 881 14.96 35.28 -6.41
CA ASN A 881 13.51 35.29 -6.27
C ASN A 881 12.81 35.70 -7.59
N GLN A 882 12.62 34.76 -8.52
CA GLN A 882 11.97 34.98 -9.81
C GLN A 882 10.44 34.90 -9.68
N THR A 883 9.86 35.85 -8.96
CA THR A 883 8.41 35.88 -8.68
C THR A 883 7.56 36.02 -9.95
N GLU A 884 7.99 36.81 -10.93
CA GLU A 884 7.23 37.03 -12.17
C GLU A 884 7.12 35.75 -13.02
N THR A 885 8.22 35.00 -13.18
CA THR A 885 8.21 33.74 -13.94
C THR A 885 7.40 32.67 -13.21
N ALA A 886 7.43 32.66 -11.87
CA ALA A 886 6.60 31.79 -11.06
C ALA A 886 5.10 32.08 -11.27
N ILE A 887 4.70 33.35 -11.32
CA ILE A 887 3.32 33.77 -11.60
C ILE A 887 2.87 33.27 -12.97
N GLU A 888 3.67 33.46 -14.02
CA GLU A 888 3.34 32.96 -15.37
C GLU A 888 3.15 31.44 -15.38
N CYS A 889 4.01 30.70 -14.68
CA CYS A 889 3.89 29.24 -14.58
C CYS A 889 2.59 28.83 -13.89
N LEU A 890 2.25 29.46 -12.76
CA LEU A 890 1.03 29.16 -12.02
C LEU A 890 -0.24 29.58 -12.79
N GLN A 891 -0.19 30.65 -13.57
CA GLN A 891 -1.30 31.03 -14.46
C GLN A 891 -1.54 29.98 -15.55
N ARG A 892 -0.49 29.43 -16.16
CA ARG A 892 -0.62 28.32 -17.12
C ARG A 892 -1.16 27.05 -16.48
N ALA A 893 -0.80 26.78 -15.22
CA ALA A 893 -1.41 25.69 -14.47
C ALA A 893 -2.93 25.91 -14.27
N LEU A 894 -3.34 27.15 -14.04
CA LEU A 894 -4.75 27.53 -13.84
C LEU A 894 -5.59 27.35 -15.11
N GLU A 895 -5.05 27.57 -16.30
CA GLU A 895 -5.78 27.38 -17.57
C GLU A 895 -6.35 25.95 -17.70
N ASN A 896 -5.62 24.94 -17.20
CA ASN A 896 -6.01 23.52 -17.25
C ASN A 896 -6.25 22.91 -15.86
N HIS A 897 -6.64 23.71 -14.86
CA HIS A 897 -6.81 23.26 -13.46
C HIS A 897 -7.80 22.10 -13.29
N ILE A 898 -8.77 21.94 -14.18
CA ILE A 898 -9.78 20.86 -14.15
C ILE A 898 -9.13 19.47 -14.30
N LEU A 899 -7.98 19.39 -14.96
CA LEU A 899 -7.23 18.14 -15.14
C LEU A 899 -6.39 17.78 -13.90
N LEU A 900 -6.35 18.62 -12.86
CA LEU A 900 -5.72 18.26 -11.59
C LEU A 900 -6.56 17.21 -10.86
N ARG A 901 -5.87 16.17 -10.39
CA ARG A 901 -6.48 14.92 -9.91
C ARG A 901 -7.30 15.09 -8.62
N THR A 902 -6.87 15.97 -7.72
CA THR A 902 -7.49 16.16 -6.39
C THR A 902 -7.94 17.60 -6.17
N ASN A 903 -9.00 17.76 -5.36
CA ASN A 903 -9.51 19.07 -4.92
C ASN A 903 -8.45 19.85 -4.13
N GLU A 904 -7.62 19.14 -3.36
CA GLU A 904 -6.51 19.71 -2.60
C GLU A 904 -5.49 20.41 -3.51
N LEU A 905 -5.11 19.79 -4.64
CA LEU A 905 -4.18 20.38 -5.59
C LEU A 905 -4.77 21.61 -6.27
N ARG A 906 -6.09 21.59 -6.58
CA ARG A 906 -6.80 22.74 -7.15
C ARG A 906 -6.88 23.90 -6.17
N LEU A 907 -7.30 23.64 -4.93
CA LEU A 907 -7.32 24.67 -3.88
C LEU A 907 -5.91 25.20 -3.61
N ARG A 908 -4.90 24.32 -3.56
CA ARG A 908 -3.49 24.70 -3.41
C ARG A 908 -3.06 25.65 -4.50
N LEU A 909 -3.37 25.36 -5.77
CA LEU A 909 -3.05 26.23 -6.89
C LEU A 909 -3.66 27.63 -6.73
N TYR A 910 -4.96 27.73 -6.44
CA TYR A 910 -5.63 29.02 -6.24
C TYR A 910 -5.01 29.84 -5.10
N VAL A 911 -4.83 29.22 -3.92
CA VAL A 911 -4.29 29.89 -2.74
C VAL A 911 -2.85 30.33 -2.98
N HIS A 912 -2.00 29.47 -3.55
CA HIS A 912 -0.60 29.82 -3.82
C HIS A 912 -0.48 30.92 -4.87
N LEU A 913 -1.19 30.81 -6.00
CA LEU A 913 -1.18 31.85 -7.04
C LEU A 913 -1.68 33.19 -6.47
N GLY A 914 -2.79 33.18 -5.73
CA GLY A 914 -3.35 34.37 -5.11
C GLY A 914 -2.40 35.04 -4.11
N ILE A 915 -1.74 34.27 -3.24
CA ILE A 915 -0.74 34.80 -2.28
C ILE A 915 0.46 35.41 -3.01
N VAL A 916 0.99 34.74 -4.04
CA VAL A 916 2.13 35.23 -4.81
C VAL A 916 1.76 36.52 -5.57
N LEU A 917 0.55 36.61 -6.13
CA LEU A 917 0.06 37.83 -6.77
C LEU A 917 -0.09 38.99 -5.77
N LEU A 918 -0.56 38.73 -4.55
CA LEU A 918 -0.62 39.73 -3.48
C LEU A 918 0.78 40.23 -3.10
N GLN A 919 1.76 39.34 -2.99
CA GLN A 919 3.16 39.70 -2.70
C GLN A 919 3.79 40.52 -3.84
N ALA A 920 3.47 40.17 -5.10
CA ALA A 920 3.90 40.91 -6.28
C ALA A 920 3.12 42.23 -6.51
N SER A 921 2.22 42.62 -5.59
CA SER A 921 1.38 43.82 -5.67
C SER A 921 0.44 43.86 -6.89
N GLN A 922 0.13 42.70 -7.49
CA GLN A 922 -0.81 42.58 -8.61
C GLN A 922 -2.24 42.33 -8.10
N PHE A 923 -2.81 43.33 -7.41
CA PHE A 923 -4.05 43.16 -6.64
C PHE A 923 -5.29 42.84 -7.49
N VAL A 924 -5.39 43.41 -8.70
CA VAL A 924 -6.54 43.16 -9.59
C VAL A 924 -6.60 41.69 -9.99
N LEU A 925 -5.46 41.12 -10.41
CA LEU A 925 -5.37 39.71 -10.78
C LEU A 925 -5.60 38.81 -9.57
N ALA A 926 -5.03 39.15 -8.41
CA ALA A 926 -5.26 38.41 -7.17
C ALA A 926 -6.76 38.33 -6.81
N GLU A 927 -7.48 39.46 -6.88
CA GLU A 927 -8.93 39.52 -6.63
C GLU A 927 -9.69 38.58 -7.58
N THR A 928 -9.35 38.59 -8.88
CA THR A 928 -10.03 37.72 -9.86
C THR A 928 -9.80 36.23 -9.60
N VAL A 929 -8.55 35.83 -9.29
CA VAL A 929 -8.19 34.43 -9.01
C VAL A 929 -8.89 33.94 -7.74
N PHE A 930 -8.91 34.75 -6.67
CA PHE A 930 -9.59 34.37 -5.44
C PHE A 930 -11.12 34.32 -5.60
N LEU A 931 -11.71 35.20 -6.41
CA LEU A 931 -13.16 35.12 -6.71
C LEU A 931 -13.50 33.84 -7.49
N GLN A 932 -12.69 33.48 -8.50
CA GLN A 932 -12.82 32.18 -9.18
C GLN A 932 -12.70 31.01 -8.19
N ALA A 933 -11.75 31.10 -7.26
CA ALA A 933 -11.58 30.10 -6.22
C ALA A 933 -12.80 30.02 -5.27
N CYS A 934 -13.48 31.13 -4.97
CA CYS A 934 -14.69 31.16 -4.13
C CYS A 934 -15.90 30.48 -4.80
N ASP A 935 -15.97 30.47 -6.13
CA ASP A 935 -17.02 29.78 -6.87
C ASP A 935 -16.88 28.25 -6.75
N GLU A 936 -15.64 27.74 -6.71
CA GLU A 936 -15.32 26.32 -6.59
C GLU A 936 -15.20 25.85 -5.12
N PHE A 937 -14.55 26.65 -4.27
CA PHE A 937 -14.23 26.35 -2.88
C PHE A 937 -14.62 27.52 -1.96
N ARG A 938 -15.73 27.36 -1.23
CA ARG A 938 -16.21 28.35 -0.26
C ARG A 938 -15.43 28.27 1.07
N VAL A 939 -14.25 28.87 1.07
CA VAL A 939 -13.23 28.76 2.12
C VAL A 939 -12.86 30.15 2.66
N ALA A 940 -12.53 30.26 3.95
CA ALA A 940 -12.25 31.55 4.58
C ALA A 940 -11.01 32.25 3.98
N SER A 941 -9.97 31.48 3.64
CA SER A 941 -8.72 31.96 3.05
C SER A 941 -8.90 32.62 1.68
N ASN A 942 -9.81 32.09 0.85
CA ASN A 942 -10.10 32.69 -0.46
C ASN A 942 -10.77 34.07 -0.29
N TRP A 943 -11.79 34.15 0.57
CA TRP A 943 -12.46 35.41 0.91
C TRP A 943 -11.54 36.41 1.60
N LEU A 944 -10.63 35.92 2.45
CA LEU A 944 -9.58 36.74 3.05
C LEU A 944 -8.68 37.33 1.98
N GLY A 945 -8.26 36.54 0.99
CA GLY A 945 -7.49 37.00 -0.18
C GLY A 945 -8.21 38.09 -0.99
N VAL A 946 -9.50 37.90 -1.30
CA VAL A 946 -10.36 38.93 -1.93
C VAL A 946 -10.39 40.21 -1.10
N GLY A 947 -10.55 40.07 0.22
CA GLY A 947 -10.60 41.19 1.16
C GLY A 947 -9.29 41.97 1.20
N ILE A 948 -8.14 41.28 1.25
CA ILE A 948 -6.81 41.89 1.23
C ILE A 948 -6.60 42.64 -0.09
N ALA A 949 -6.87 42.01 -1.24
CA ALA A 949 -6.74 42.65 -2.54
C ALA A 949 -7.61 43.90 -2.64
N SER A 950 -8.88 43.80 -2.26
CA SER A 950 -9.84 44.92 -2.23
C SER A 950 -9.40 46.03 -1.29
N LEU A 951 -8.85 45.70 -0.11
CA LEU A 951 -8.33 46.67 0.85
C LEU A 951 -7.16 47.47 0.27
N ARG A 952 -6.23 46.80 -0.41
CA ARG A 952 -5.07 47.44 -1.07
C ARG A 952 -5.47 48.30 -2.27
N MET A 953 -6.59 47.97 -2.92
CA MET A 953 -7.20 48.77 -3.98
C MET A 953 -8.15 49.87 -3.46
N GLU A 954 -8.29 50.05 -2.15
CA GLU A 954 -9.19 51.01 -1.50
C GLU A 954 -10.69 50.79 -1.85
N LYS A 955 -11.07 49.57 -2.25
CA LYS A 955 -12.47 49.17 -2.48
C LYS A 955 -13.13 48.78 -1.15
N TRP A 956 -13.45 49.77 -0.32
CA TRP A 956 -13.85 49.56 1.07
C TRP A 956 -15.08 48.66 1.26
N GLU A 957 -16.12 48.82 0.45
CA GLU A 957 -17.35 48.01 0.56
C GLU A 957 -17.08 46.54 0.23
N SER A 958 -16.37 46.28 -0.87
CA SER A 958 -15.97 44.93 -1.29
C SER A 958 -15.10 44.26 -0.21
N ALA A 959 -14.11 45.00 0.31
CA ALA A 959 -13.22 44.51 1.36
C ALA A 959 -14.00 44.11 2.63
N HIS A 960 -14.92 44.96 3.08
CA HIS A 960 -15.75 44.69 4.25
C HIS A 960 -16.63 43.44 4.07
N MET A 961 -17.29 43.31 2.91
CA MET A 961 -18.12 42.14 2.61
C MET A 961 -17.28 40.86 2.58
N ALA A 962 -16.12 40.90 1.93
CA ALA A 962 -15.22 39.76 1.86
C ALA A 962 -14.70 39.32 3.24
N PHE A 963 -14.29 40.27 4.10
CA PHE A 963 -13.88 39.93 5.47
C PHE A 963 -15.03 39.42 6.34
N ALA A 964 -16.25 39.94 6.16
CA ALA A 964 -17.43 39.45 6.85
C ALA A 964 -17.77 38.00 6.45
N GLU A 965 -17.67 37.68 5.15
CA GLU A 965 -17.84 36.31 4.65
C GLU A 965 -16.73 35.38 5.15
N ALA A 966 -15.46 35.82 5.14
CA ALA A 966 -14.35 35.05 5.68
C ALA A 966 -14.57 34.72 7.18
N ASN A 967 -15.02 35.71 7.98
CA ASN A 967 -15.32 35.52 9.39
C ASN A 967 -16.54 34.60 9.61
N ARG A 968 -17.53 34.62 8.71
CA ARG A 968 -18.70 33.73 8.76
C ARG A 968 -18.29 32.27 8.54
N LEU A 969 -17.33 32.03 7.66
CA LEU A 969 -16.80 30.69 7.36
C LEU A 969 -15.84 30.19 8.44
N ASP A 970 -14.95 31.05 8.94
CA ASP A 970 -14.07 30.72 10.06
C ASP A 970 -13.88 31.88 11.05
N VAL A 971 -14.63 31.81 12.16
CA VAL A 971 -14.56 32.76 13.27
C VAL A 971 -13.23 32.66 14.04
N SER A 972 -12.53 31.53 13.93
CA SER A 972 -11.28 31.28 14.67
C SER A 972 -10.03 31.75 13.93
N ASN A 973 -10.15 32.25 12.70
CA ASN A 973 -9.01 32.69 11.91
C ASN A 973 -8.45 34.04 12.44
N PRO A 974 -7.21 34.08 12.98
CA PRO A 974 -6.65 35.29 13.57
C PRO A 974 -6.36 36.39 12.53
N ASP A 975 -5.99 36.01 11.31
CA ASP A 975 -5.67 36.98 10.25
C ASP A 975 -6.93 37.73 9.81
N VAL A 976 -8.08 37.06 9.72
CA VAL A 976 -9.36 37.73 9.40
C VAL A 976 -9.68 38.83 10.42
N TRP A 977 -9.54 38.54 11.72
CA TRP A 977 -9.72 39.55 12.77
C TRP A 977 -8.68 40.67 12.69
N GLY A 978 -7.43 40.33 12.36
CA GLY A 978 -6.38 41.32 12.15
C GLY A 978 -6.69 42.25 10.97
N TYR A 979 -7.13 41.73 9.84
CA TYR A 979 -7.49 42.55 8.67
C TYR A 979 -8.80 43.33 8.87
N LEU A 980 -9.77 42.81 9.63
CA LEU A 980 -10.95 43.58 10.08
C LEU A 980 -10.54 44.76 10.98
N ALA A 981 -9.57 44.57 11.88
CA ALA A 981 -9.01 45.65 12.67
C ALA A 981 -8.30 46.68 11.79
N LEU A 982 -7.49 46.23 10.82
CA LEU A 982 -6.80 47.12 9.90
C LEU A 982 -7.80 47.94 9.07
N PHE A 983 -8.84 47.29 8.52
CA PHE A 983 -9.93 47.95 7.81
C PHE A 983 -10.61 49.04 8.66
N ALA A 984 -10.89 48.76 9.94
CA ALA A 984 -11.49 49.75 10.84
C ALA A 984 -10.57 50.96 11.08
N LEU A 985 -9.25 50.77 11.00
CA LEU A 985 -8.23 51.82 11.15
C LEU A 985 -7.95 52.57 9.83
N THR A 986 -8.22 51.98 8.66
CA THR A 986 -7.85 52.58 7.36
C THR A 986 -9.02 53.09 6.52
N SER A 987 -10.23 52.57 6.72
CA SER A 987 -11.40 52.85 5.88
C SER A 987 -11.85 54.31 5.85
N SER A 988 -11.53 55.08 6.89
CA SER A 988 -11.88 56.50 6.99
C SER A 988 -10.66 57.35 7.33
N PRO A 989 -10.47 58.50 6.68
CA PRO A 989 -9.38 59.43 7.01
C PRO A 989 -9.52 60.05 8.40
N LYS A 990 -10.73 60.05 8.98
CA LYS A 990 -10.99 60.46 10.37
C LYS A 990 -11.67 59.32 11.11
N ILE A 991 -10.97 58.78 12.10
CA ILE A 991 -11.43 57.62 12.84
C ILE A 991 -12.29 58.08 14.00
N THR A 992 -13.52 57.57 14.03
CA THR A 992 -14.46 57.85 15.12
C THR A 992 -14.09 57.04 16.37
N ALA A 993 -14.48 57.53 17.54
CA ALA A 993 -14.27 56.80 18.81
C ALA A 993 -14.95 55.41 18.81
N ARG A 994 -15.96 55.21 17.97
CA ARG A 994 -16.60 53.90 17.76
C ARG A 994 -15.68 52.95 16.99
N GLN A 995 -15.13 53.39 15.87
CA GLN A 995 -14.21 52.60 15.05
C GLN A 995 -12.91 52.27 15.80
N GLU A 996 -12.39 53.19 16.61
CA GLU A 996 -11.23 52.90 17.49
C GLU A 996 -11.55 51.75 18.47
N LYS A 997 -12.73 51.78 19.10
CA LYS A 997 -13.16 50.72 20.02
C LYS A 997 -13.39 49.39 19.30
N GLU A 998 -13.95 49.42 18.09
CA GLU A 998 -14.13 48.22 17.26
C GLU A 998 -12.79 47.62 16.85
N ALA A 999 -11.84 48.44 16.36
CA ALA A 999 -10.50 48.00 16.02
C ALA A 999 -9.77 47.35 17.21
N LYS A 1000 -9.84 47.96 18.41
CA LYS A 1000 -9.26 47.39 19.63
C LYS A 1000 -9.88 46.04 20.01
N ARG A 1001 -11.19 45.88 19.85
CA ARG A 1001 -11.87 44.59 20.09
C ARG A 1001 -11.43 43.53 19.08
N PHE A 1002 -11.32 43.89 17.81
CA PHE A 1002 -10.85 42.97 16.77
C PHE A 1002 -9.40 42.54 17.01
N VAL A 1003 -8.51 43.46 17.42
CA VAL A 1003 -7.15 43.11 17.83
C VAL A 1003 -7.13 42.17 19.03
N GLN A 1004 -7.95 42.42 20.06
CA GLN A 1004 -8.04 41.52 21.20
C GLN A 1004 -8.47 40.11 20.79
N GLN A 1005 -9.43 39.99 19.86
CA GLN A 1005 -9.87 38.70 19.36
C GLN A 1005 -8.81 38.02 18.48
N ALA A 1006 -8.12 38.78 17.61
CA ALA A 1006 -7.01 38.28 16.81
C ALA A 1006 -5.87 37.74 17.69
N LEU A 1007 -5.54 38.46 18.77
CA LEU A 1007 -4.53 38.04 19.74
C LEU A 1007 -4.98 36.81 20.55
N ARG A 1008 -6.27 36.69 20.87
CA ARG A 1008 -6.84 35.50 21.52
C ARG A 1008 -6.70 34.25 20.66
N TYR A 1009 -6.83 34.37 19.34
CA TYR A 1009 -6.60 33.27 18.38
C TYR A 1009 -5.15 33.17 17.90
N ASN A 1010 -4.20 33.78 18.63
CA ASN A 1010 -2.77 33.71 18.35
C ASN A 1010 -2.34 34.26 16.98
N LEU A 1011 -2.73 35.50 16.66
CA LEU A 1011 -2.16 36.20 15.51
C LEU A 1011 -0.62 36.19 15.54
N SER A 1012 -0.03 35.62 14.49
CA SER A 1012 1.40 35.37 14.32
C SER A 1012 2.00 36.03 13.07
N ASN A 1013 1.17 36.60 12.18
CA ASN A 1013 1.64 37.25 10.96
C ASN A 1013 2.41 38.55 11.27
N PRO A 1014 3.75 38.59 11.07
CA PRO A 1014 4.58 39.72 11.49
C PRO A 1014 4.31 40.99 10.67
N VAL A 1015 3.99 40.84 9.38
CA VAL A 1015 3.69 41.97 8.47
C VAL A 1015 2.38 42.62 8.87
N LEU A 1016 1.32 41.82 9.11
CA LEU A 1016 0.03 42.32 9.55
C LEU A 1016 0.11 43.01 10.92
N LEU A 1017 0.86 42.43 11.87
CA LEU A 1017 1.09 43.05 13.18
C LEU A 1017 1.78 44.42 13.07
N ARG A 1018 2.75 44.56 12.16
CA ARG A 1018 3.41 45.83 11.89
C ARG A 1018 2.45 46.83 11.23
N GLU A 1019 1.65 46.41 10.27
CA GLU A 1019 0.67 47.30 9.63
C GLU A 1019 -0.41 47.79 10.59
N LEU A 1020 -0.90 46.91 11.46
CA LEU A 1020 -1.80 47.29 12.55
C LEU A 1020 -1.16 48.31 13.48
N SER A 1021 0.11 48.11 13.82
CA SER A 1021 0.84 49.08 14.65
C SER A 1021 0.93 50.45 13.98
N ASN A 1022 1.19 50.52 12.67
CA ASN A 1022 1.20 51.76 11.91
C ASN A 1022 -0.18 52.45 11.92
N GLY A 1023 -1.26 51.65 11.84
CA GLY A 1023 -2.63 52.15 11.99
C GLY A 1023 -2.89 52.79 13.37
N PHE A 1024 -2.37 52.22 14.45
CA PHE A 1024 -2.48 52.82 15.78
C PHE A 1024 -1.56 54.03 15.97
N VAL A 1025 -0.37 54.05 15.36
CA VAL A 1025 0.50 55.22 15.34
C VAL A 1025 -0.20 56.40 14.67
N ALA A 1026 -0.94 56.18 13.58
CA ALA A 1026 -1.71 57.23 12.89
C ALA A 1026 -2.82 57.84 13.77
N ILE A 1027 -3.28 57.13 14.81
CA ILE A 1027 -4.32 57.59 15.77
C ILE A 1027 -3.68 58.08 17.08
N ASP A 1028 -2.35 58.13 17.15
CA ASP A 1028 -1.60 58.51 18.35
C ASP A 1028 -1.90 57.58 19.55
N ARG A 1029 -2.00 56.27 19.28
CA ARG A 1029 -2.14 55.19 20.28
C ARG A 1029 -0.85 54.38 20.36
N LEU A 1030 0.21 55.03 20.79
CA LEU A 1030 1.57 54.49 20.75
C LEU A 1030 1.76 53.23 21.61
N GLU A 1031 1.12 53.11 22.78
CA GLU A 1031 1.23 51.92 23.64
C GLU A 1031 0.66 50.64 23.00
N ASP A 1032 -0.46 50.78 22.29
CA ASP A 1032 -1.09 49.66 21.59
C ASP A 1032 -0.23 49.25 20.38
N ALA A 1033 0.36 50.23 19.69
CA ALA A 1033 1.32 50.00 18.61
C ALA A 1033 2.59 49.28 19.10
N GLU A 1034 3.16 49.70 20.23
CA GLU A 1034 4.36 49.08 20.82
C GLU A 1034 4.14 47.60 21.13
N LYS A 1035 3.01 47.24 21.76
CA LYS A 1035 2.66 45.84 22.07
C LYS A 1035 2.62 44.97 20.83
N LEU A 1036 2.03 45.48 19.74
CA LEU A 1036 1.95 44.77 18.46
C LEU A 1036 3.32 44.61 17.80
N LEU A 1037 4.16 45.64 17.83
CA LEU A 1037 5.53 45.59 17.29
C LEU A 1037 6.42 44.62 18.05
N ARG A 1038 6.36 44.60 19.39
CA ARG A 1038 7.08 43.61 20.20
C ARG A 1038 6.65 42.19 19.85
N ARG A 1039 5.34 41.95 19.67
CA ARG A 1039 4.85 40.63 19.24
C ARG A 1039 5.31 40.29 17.82
N SER A 1040 5.30 41.26 16.90
CA SER A 1040 5.82 41.08 15.53
C SER A 1040 7.29 40.64 15.54
N LEU A 1041 8.13 41.26 16.39
CA LEU A 1041 9.54 40.88 16.56
C LEU A 1041 9.74 39.48 17.17
N VAL A 1042 8.82 39.02 18.03
CA VAL A 1042 8.84 37.64 18.53
C VAL A 1042 8.56 36.64 17.41
N CYS A 1043 7.70 37.00 16.45
CA CYS A 1043 7.36 36.14 15.31
C CYS A 1043 8.46 36.13 14.23
N GLN A 1044 8.99 37.31 13.86
CA GLN A 1044 10.07 37.44 12.90
C GLN A 1044 10.93 38.65 13.22
N ASP A 1045 12.24 38.43 13.36
CA ASP A 1045 13.19 39.50 13.54
C ASP A 1045 13.40 40.26 12.22
N SER A 1046 13.10 41.55 12.22
CA SER A 1046 13.20 42.40 11.03
C SER A 1046 13.76 43.75 11.40
N SER A 1047 14.79 44.19 10.67
CA SER A 1047 15.39 45.52 10.81
C SER A 1047 14.34 46.63 10.66
N LEU A 1048 13.43 46.48 9.69
CA LEU A 1048 12.33 47.42 9.48
C LEU A 1048 11.38 47.48 10.69
N THR A 1049 11.01 46.33 11.26
CA THR A 1049 10.15 46.28 12.45
C THR A 1049 10.84 46.86 13.68
N ARG A 1050 12.14 46.60 13.87
CA ARG A 1050 12.94 47.20 14.96
C ARG A 1050 13.04 48.72 14.84
N LYS A 1051 13.24 49.22 13.62
CA LYS A 1051 13.21 50.67 13.34
C LYS A 1051 11.87 51.28 13.71
N THR A 1052 10.76 50.70 13.26
CA THR A 1052 9.42 51.20 13.60
C THR A 1052 9.14 51.17 15.11
N LEU A 1053 9.64 50.15 15.82
CA LEU A 1053 9.54 50.10 17.29
C LEU A 1053 10.38 51.21 17.95
N ALA A 1054 11.57 51.48 17.43
CA ALA A 1054 12.43 52.55 17.92
C ALA A 1054 11.79 53.94 17.72
N ASP A 1055 11.16 54.18 16.56
CA ASP A 1055 10.38 55.39 16.26
C ASP A 1055 9.24 55.58 17.27
N VAL A 1056 8.47 54.51 17.54
CA VAL A 1056 7.34 54.53 18.50
C VAL A 1056 7.83 54.79 19.93
N LEU A 1057 8.91 54.12 20.37
CA LEU A 1057 9.51 54.32 21.69
C LEU A 1057 10.08 55.74 21.85
N ALA A 1058 10.69 56.30 20.80
CA ALA A 1058 11.17 57.68 20.80
C ALA A 1058 10.00 58.67 20.95
N ALA A 1059 8.89 58.44 20.24
CA ALA A 1059 7.67 59.24 20.36
C ALA A 1059 7.00 59.13 21.75
N GLN A 1060 7.13 57.99 22.42
CA GLN A 1060 6.69 57.80 23.82
C GLN A 1060 7.63 58.44 24.87
N ASN A 1061 8.73 59.09 24.45
CA ASN A 1061 9.82 59.59 25.30
C ASN A 1061 10.63 58.49 26.03
N CYS A 1062 10.60 57.24 25.55
CA CYS A 1062 11.43 56.14 26.03
C CYS A 1062 12.79 56.10 25.28
N ALA A 1063 13.57 57.17 25.41
CA ALA A 1063 14.76 57.41 24.58
C ALA A 1063 15.89 56.36 24.74
N GLU A 1064 16.08 55.76 25.91
CA GLU A 1064 17.09 54.71 26.11
C GLU A 1064 16.73 53.41 25.38
N ASP A 1065 15.48 52.96 25.48
CA ASP A 1065 15.02 51.73 24.82
C ASP A 1065 14.93 51.94 23.30
N ALA A 1066 14.51 53.13 22.85
CA ALA A 1066 14.58 53.51 21.44
C ALA A 1066 16.01 53.43 20.89
N LEU A 1067 17.00 53.97 21.63
CA LEU A 1067 18.41 53.91 21.25
C LEU A 1067 18.92 52.47 21.14
N ARG A 1068 18.49 51.56 22.03
CA ARG A 1068 18.85 50.13 21.94
C ARG A 1068 18.33 49.50 20.65
N GLN A 1069 17.06 49.73 20.31
CA GLN A 1069 16.47 49.19 19.09
C GLN A 1069 17.09 49.77 17.81
N TYR A 1070 17.44 51.06 17.81
CA TYR A 1070 18.19 51.67 16.70
C TYR A 1070 19.57 51.08 16.52
N LYS A 1071 20.33 50.86 17.60
CA LYS A 1071 21.64 50.19 17.52
C LYS A 1071 21.52 48.78 16.94
N HIS A 1072 20.54 48.01 17.41
CA HIS A 1072 20.23 46.69 16.86
C HIS A 1072 19.85 46.71 15.37
N THR A 1073 19.22 47.78 14.90
CA THR A 1073 18.91 47.96 13.46
C THR A 1073 20.16 48.35 12.68
N LEU A 1074 21.00 49.23 13.25
CA LEU A 1074 22.26 49.68 12.67
C LEU A 1074 23.23 48.51 12.47
N ASP A 1075 23.33 47.61 13.44
CA ASP A 1075 24.19 46.41 13.36
C ASP A 1075 23.74 45.45 12.25
N ALA A 1076 22.44 45.43 11.93
CA ALA A 1076 21.84 44.56 10.92
C ALA A 1076 21.73 45.20 9.52
N SER A 1077 21.93 46.52 9.40
CA SER A 1077 21.76 47.24 8.13
C SER A 1077 23.07 47.29 7.32
N ASP A 1078 23.03 46.83 6.07
CA ASP A 1078 24.15 46.91 5.14
C ASP A 1078 24.08 48.15 4.22
N ASP A 1079 22.90 48.75 4.05
CA ASP A 1079 22.74 49.95 3.22
C ASP A 1079 23.33 51.19 3.90
N VAL A 1080 24.33 51.78 3.26
CA VAL A 1080 25.05 52.96 3.76
C VAL A 1080 24.11 54.15 3.99
N ARG A 1081 23.08 54.36 3.17
CA ARG A 1081 22.16 55.50 3.36
C ARG A 1081 21.29 55.32 4.60
N GLU A 1082 20.73 54.13 4.78
CA GLU A 1082 19.95 53.81 5.98
C GLU A 1082 20.83 53.87 7.23
N ARG A 1083 22.07 53.37 7.17
CA ARG A 1083 23.05 53.47 8.27
C ARG A 1083 23.33 54.92 8.66
N CYS A 1084 23.54 55.81 7.69
CA CYS A 1084 23.77 57.23 7.97
C CYS A 1084 22.55 57.87 8.66
N GLY A 1085 21.35 57.59 8.16
CA GLY A 1085 20.10 58.07 8.79
C GLY A 1085 19.93 57.55 10.22
N LEU A 1086 20.16 56.26 10.45
CA LEU A 1086 20.07 55.64 11.78
C LEU A 1086 21.11 56.20 12.77
N LEU A 1087 22.34 56.44 12.32
CA LEU A 1087 23.40 57.07 13.12
C LEU A 1087 23.01 58.50 13.54
N GLU A 1088 22.37 59.25 12.64
CA GLU A 1088 21.92 60.60 12.93
C GLU A 1088 20.75 60.64 13.91
N GLU A 1089 19.78 59.73 13.80
CA GLU A 1089 18.72 59.57 14.80
C GLU A 1089 19.26 59.12 16.17
N CYS A 1090 20.24 58.21 16.20
CA CYS A 1090 20.94 57.86 17.44
C CYS A 1090 21.65 59.07 18.07
N ALA A 1091 22.31 59.91 17.27
CA ALA A 1091 22.98 61.11 17.76
C ALA A 1091 21.99 62.15 18.32
N LYS A 1092 20.82 62.30 17.69
CA LYS A 1092 19.73 63.15 18.21
C LYS A 1092 19.26 62.65 19.57
N LEU A 1093 18.96 61.35 19.69
CA LEU A 1093 18.53 60.74 20.96
C LEU A 1093 19.61 60.84 22.06
N LEU A 1094 20.88 60.58 21.75
CA LEU A 1094 22.00 60.75 22.69
C LEU A 1094 22.15 62.20 23.17
N THR A 1095 21.89 63.18 22.29
CA THR A 1095 21.86 64.59 22.67
C THR A 1095 20.73 64.86 23.66
N THR A 1096 19.53 64.32 23.42
CA THR A 1096 18.38 64.47 24.34
C THR A 1096 18.60 63.78 25.69
N LEU A 1097 19.37 62.69 25.72
CA LEU A 1097 19.77 61.96 26.94
C LEU A 1097 20.93 62.62 27.70
N GLY A 1098 21.45 63.76 27.24
CA GLY A 1098 22.55 64.47 27.90
C GLY A 1098 23.94 63.84 27.68
N ARG A 1099 24.13 63.06 26.61
CA ARG A 1099 25.39 62.41 26.21
C ARG A 1099 25.94 62.99 24.89
N PRO A 1100 26.33 64.27 24.85
CA PRO A 1100 26.71 64.96 23.60
C PRO A 1100 28.03 64.46 23.01
N ASP A 1101 28.94 63.92 23.83
CA ASP A 1101 30.24 63.42 23.36
C ASP A 1101 30.05 62.18 22.48
N GLU A 1102 29.24 61.22 22.93
CA GLU A 1102 28.85 60.06 22.12
C GLU A 1102 28.05 60.49 20.89
N ALA A 1103 27.12 61.44 21.02
CA ALA A 1103 26.38 61.96 19.86
C ALA A 1103 27.31 62.51 18.77
N ASN A 1104 28.40 63.18 19.15
CA ASN A 1104 29.40 63.68 18.20
C ASN A 1104 30.21 62.55 17.54
N GLU A 1105 30.46 61.44 18.24
CA GLU A 1105 31.07 60.25 17.64
C GLU A 1105 30.17 59.63 16.57
N TYR A 1106 28.87 59.46 16.85
CA TYR A 1106 27.91 58.93 15.88
C TYR A 1106 27.79 59.85 14.64
N ARG A 1107 27.81 61.18 14.83
CA ARG A 1107 27.86 62.13 13.70
C ARG A 1107 29.15 62.04 12.89
N LYS A 1108 30.30 61.83 13.54
CA LYS A 1108 31.58 61.61 12.84
C LYS A 1108 31.55 60.33 12.02
N MET A 1109 31.00 59.24 12.59
CA MET A 1109 30.82 57.98 11.87
C MET A 1109 29.93 58.17 10.65
N ALA A 1110 28.78 58.85 10.80
CA ALA A 1110 27.87 59.14 9.68
C ALA A 1110 28.58 59.95 8.56
N ASN A 1111 29.31 61.00 8.92
CA ASN A 1111 30.08 61.81 7.96
C ASN A 1111 31.16 60.99 7.25
N GLN A 1112 31.85 60.09 7.96
CA GLN A 1112 32.86 59.22 7.37
C GLN A 1112 32.25 58.27 6.32
N PHE A 1113 31.13 57.62 6.66
CA PHE A 1113 30.41 56.74 5.73
C PHE A 1113 29.90 57.51 4.48
N GLN A 1114 29.46 58.76 4.65
CA GLN A 1114 29.02 59.62 3.56
C GLN A 1114 30.16 60.04 2.63
N ILE A 1115 31.36 60.30 3.18
CA ILE A 1115 32.57 60.64 2.41
C ILE A 1115 33.04 59.42 1.62
N GLU A 1116 33.06 58.23 2.23
CA GLU A 1116 33.48 56.98 1.58
C GLU A 1116 32.54 56.59 0.43
N THR A 1117 31.23 56.80 0.56
CA THR A 1117 30.27 56.55 -0.54
C THR A 1117 30.37 57.58 -1.67
N ASN A 1118 30.57 58.87 -1.35
CA ASN A 1118 30.77 59.90 -2.36
C ASN A 1118 32.09 59.71 -3.13
N ALA A 1119 33.14 59.19 -2.48
CA ALA A 1119 34.39 58.83 -3.13
C ALA A 1119 34.25 57.65 -4.08
N ASN A 1120 33.43 56.64 -3.74
CA ASN A 1120 33.14 55.50 -4.62
C ASN A 1120 32.22 55.84 -5.81
N ASN A 1121 31.26 56.76 -5.64
CA ASN A 1121 30.37 57.19 -6.72
C ASN A 1121 30.97 58.28 -7.62
N GLY A 1122 32.04 58.96 -7.18
CA GLY A 1122 32.76 59.97 -7.96
C GLY A 1122 33.80 59.41 -8.94
N ALA A 1123 33.98 58.08 -8.98
CA ALA A 1123 34.82 57.40 -9.95
C ALA A 1123 34.00 57.03 -11.21
N ASP A 1124 33.53 58.04 -11.94
CA ASP A 1124 33.10 57.85 -13.33
C ASP A 1124 34.34 57.51 -14.18
N PRO A 1125 34.35 56.42 -14.96
CA PRO A 1125 35.45 56.11 -15.87
C PRO A 1125 35.29 56.96 -17.13
N ASN A 1126 35.87 58.16 -17.13
CA ASN A 1126 36.32 58.79 -18.37
C ASN A 1126 37.66 58.20 -18.82
#